data_AF-A0A432T795-F1
#
_entry.id   AF-A0A432T795-F1
#
_cell.length_a   1.000
_cell.length_b   1.000
_cell.length_c   1.000
_cell.angle_alpha   90.00
_cell.angle_beta   90.00
_cell.angle_gamma   90.00
#
_symmetry.space_group_name_H-M   'P 1'
#
loop_
_entity.id
_entity.type
_entity.pdbx_description
1 polymer ?
#
loop_
_entity_poly.entity_id
_entity_poly.type
_entity_poly.pdbx_seq_one_letter_code
_entity_poly.pdbx_strand_id
1 'polypeptide(L)'
;SHYQIFIDTDGTPTTGYSRGSIRGVEYLVEDGHLYRYPDGATGWHWGDAIRSDISTDATSTQLTVKVPLASIEMNDYIIDYAAMVLSPDWQHGHEFVSHGALDTLQNPNDNNGQVSVAYREAPKALRNPLKGFMGWNTDIVSTPYFSMYKGIVHWNDIENRESDGVEKIIDYSNRKLFRGNYRGKSGVRVEESNMKVNPEVIVQKESSTSFMPSDMDISEHNNQTDAFARRVRKLVEKLGKAWDNDPRVGFVYMGIVGTWGEQWSTPIAPNVQKALGESFEKAFKHKKVMVRLPHYFHEKYLKEHNNRARPNWDFPSREYTEYFNHFGMYWDAFAQDGLDGHGGEAYGNLDTINVLKQIQVWREQPILGEVAYNMSYSQLPDRIEYGVRDDSMDQFLIDKTLQKERSLEYLKDYIFLTHATGLSWIDRYNHNNPDEARAASILQKSMGYRFFIPNATYTKKVGDDKKLHLKFAVKNLGSAPFYYRWPLEVSLLDPQTKEPIWHQKVDQTDIRKWLPGDDWDMQSNRYRIPAQTYTVETDFTLPQSLEEGEYILAVAILDPAGDKPSVRFANTNYYKNGRTPLGMVGVGVDPQGTLPAFDEIGGDPGLRYNIANEDGSGTNTQNTIDSLDAESDQEMLALNAHGHFAQDAHIIFFIDADNDPNTGYTRGDIIGADYLIQSNGLYRYPDGAHGWKWTKVANGGVTRVHDGIATVKMPLSMIDADTVNFTAQVSSHDWKHNTVYPEMISYQVPQDANTISSIEASHSKSSLHLKMNGSFIKGSHASFFIDADNDMQTGYSNGSVKGAEYLVEDHSLYRYPDNAKGWKWDKVGAVETVFSSTAIISSIPLNMLDIGTDINYISGITTADWKTNVKFPHMQKYTLNTDSVTFTPEQRLMADQIISVFENGTTELQYAYIEDIHDNRGYTAGVAGFTSGTGDMLVLIEKYTQIKPHNVLSKYIPELKRLDKIYAQNDYEPSEESANIENLKGLVGDWKIAAKDSVFRNLQDDIRSTLYFKPSLKIAHQYGIRYPLTLLCVYDAVVQHGIDGVVDDILKHIDVPSPKEGGDEIAWLEAFNAQREYLISNFEDEEKTYYRVHALNDIIKQENYDLKPFTLVIKDWDNESFKIPSHAKSKTKL
;
A
#
# COMPACT_ATOMS: atom_id res chain seq x y z
N SER A 1 -26.09 27.27 28.27
CA SER A 1 -24.72 26.95 28.69
C SER A 1 -23.88 28.19 28.57
N HIS A 2 -22.97 28.41 29.49
CA HIS A 2 -21.99 29.49 29.40
C HIS A 2 -20.78 29.00 28.62
N TYR A 3 -20.04 29.89 27.98
CA TYR A 3 -18.79 29.52 27.33
C TYR A 3 -17.64 30.43 27.77
N GLN A 4 -16.45 29.84 27.83
CA GLN A 4 -15.21 30.53 28.10
C GLN A 4 -14.21 30.15 27.01
N ILE A 5 -13.53 31.14 26.42
CA ILE A 5 -12.40 30.93 25.51
C ILE A 5 -11.19 31.62 26.10
N PHE A 6 -10.22 30.82 26.51
CA PHE A 6 -8.91 31.24 26.99
C PHE A 6 -7.99 31.43 25.79
N ILE A 7 -7.27 32.55 25.73
CA ILE A 7 -6.39 32.94 24.63
C ILE A 7 -5.00 33.27 25.20
N ASP A 8 -4.01 32.47 24.86
CA ASP A 8 -2.57 32.66 25.08
C ASP A 8 -2.00 33.35 23.84
N THR A 9 -1.26 34.44 24.05
CA THR A 9 -0.76 35.34 23.00
C THR A 9 0.76 35.39 22.90
N ASP A 10 1.46 34.73 23.83
CA ASP A 10 2.93 34.73 23.89
C ASP A 10 3.53 33.32 23.97
N GLY A 11 2.69 32.28 24.04
CA GLY A 11 3.07 30.87 24.11
C GLY A 11 3.88 30.51 25.35
N THR A 12 3.89 31.39 26.37
CA THR A 12 4.76 31.26 27.53
C THR A 12 3.96 30.72 28.71
N PRO A 13 4.11 29.43 29.08
CA PRO A 13 3.27 28.78 30.09
C PRO A 13 3.49 29.31 31.53
N THR A 14 4.40 30.27 31.71
CA THR A 14 4.77 30.88 33.00
C THR A 14 4.27 32.32 33.18
N THR A 15 3.78 32.96 32.12
CA THR A 15 3.05 34.25 32.18
C THR A 15 1.55 33.96 32.27
N GLY A 16 0.68 34.94 32.53
CA GLY A 16 -0.78 34.75 32.46
C GLY A 16 -1.45 33.79 33.47
N TYR A 17 -2.72 33.48 33.20
CA TYR A 17 -3.55 32.57 33.99
C TYR A 17 -3.19 31.10 33.73
N SER A 18 -3.13 30.29 34.79
CA SER A 18 -2.86 28.85 34.69
C SER A 18 -3.68 28.02 35.68
N ARG A 19 -4.39 26.99 35.20
CA ARG A 19 -5.10 25.98 36.00
C ARG A 19 -5.37 24.72 35.19
N GLY A 20 -5.00 23.55 35.74
CA GLY A 20 -5.19 22.27 35.03
C GLY A 20 -4.34 22.20 33.76
N SER A 21 -4.98 21.92 32.63
CA SER A 21 -4.38 21.93 31.29
C SER A 21 -4.28 23.32 30.65
N ILE A 22 -4.97 24.32 31.19
CA ILE A 22 -4.85 25.72 30.77
C ILE A 22 -3.57 26.31 31.37
N ARG A 23 -2.63 26.76 30.52
CA ARG A 23 -1.33 27.32 30.92
C ARG A 23 -1.08 28.61 30.17
N GLY A 24 -0.59 29.60 30.91
CA GLY A 24 -0.22 30.93 30.48
C GLY A 24 -1.16 31.66 29.52
N VAL A 25 -2.33 32.02 30.03
CA VAL A 25 -3.36 32.70 29.25
C VAL A 25 -3.45 34.18 29.63
N GLU A 26 -3.33 35.07 28.64
CA GLU A 26 -3.43 36.53 28.84
C GLU A 26 -4.86 37.05 28.67
N TYR A 27 -5.71 36.37 27.89
CA TYR A 27 -7.07 36.85 27.61
C TYR A 27 -8.13 35.76 27.80
N LEU A 28 -9.31 36.18 28.24
CA LEU A 28 -10.51 35.35 28.37
C LEU A 28 -11.65 35.99 27.60
N VAL A 29 -12.34 35.24 26.76
CA VAL A 29 -13.67 35.58 26.27
C VAL A 29 -14.70 34.81 27.07
N GLU A 30 -15.64 35.50 27.70
CA GLU A 30 -16.76 34.89 28.41
C GLU A 30 -18.05 35.61 28.02
N ASP A 31 -19.01 34.86 27.45
CA ASP A 31 -20.35 35.33 27.10
C ASP A 31 -20.40 36.72 26.44
N GLY A 32 -19.55 36.95 25.44
CA GLY A 32 -19.52 38.17 24.61
C GLY A 32 -18.60 39.26 25.13
N HIS A 33 -17.87 39.00 26.22
CA HIS A 33 -16.97 39.94 26.86
C HIS A 33 -15.54 39.44 26.79
N LEU A 34 -14.59 40.32 26.46
CA LEU A 34 -13.15 40.06 26.47
C LEU A 34 -12.53 40.66 27.72
N TYR A 35 -11.74 39.86 28.43
CA TYR A 35 -11.03 40.22 29.64
C TYR A 35 -9.53 40.02 29.42
N ARG A 36 -8.71 40.81 30.12
CA ARG A 36 -7.27 40.64 30.20
C ARG A 36 -6.87 40.17 31.59
N TYR A 37 -5.93 39.24 31.65
CA TYR A 37 -5.34 38.80 32.91
C TYR A 37 -4.40 39.88 33.45
N PRO A 38 -4.57 40.34 34.70
CA PRO A 38 -3.70 41.38 35.27
C PRO A 38 -2.28 40.86 35.54
N ASP A 39 -1.27 41.66 35.23
CA ASP A 39 0.13 41.33 35.50
C ASP A 39 0.37 41.04 36.99
N GLY A 40 0.99 39.89 37.29
CA GLY A 40 1.31 39.48 38.67
C GLY A 40 0.14 38.97 39.50
N ALA A 41 -1.06 38.80 38.90
CA ALA A 41 -2.19 38.16 39.57
C ALA A 41 -1.95 36.65 39.82
N THR A 42 -2.63 36.09 40.82
CA THR A 42 -2.60 34.65 41.12
C THR A 42 -4.01 34.09 41.22
N GLY A 43 -4.29 32.96 40.56
CA GLY A 43 -5.60 32.30 40.59
C GLY A 43 -6.64 32.94 39.66
N TRP A 44 -7.93 32.65 39.87
CA TRP A 44 -9.04 33.13 39.03
C TRP A 44 -9.37 34.60 39.34
N HIS A 45 -8.60 35.51 38.75
CA HIS A 45 -8.78 36.96 38.89
C HIS A 45 -8.58 37.60 37.52
N TRP A 46 -9.67 38.06 36.92
CA TRP A 46 -9.67 38.76 35.63
C TRP A 46 -9.94 40.24 35.86
N GLY A 47 -9.35 41.10 35.01
CA GLY A 47 -9.61 42.55 35.06
C GLY A 47 -11.03 42.89 34.62
N ASP A 48 -11.35 44.18 34.54
CA ASP A 48 -12.60 44.63 33.91
C ASP A 48 -12.64 44.22 32.43
N ALA A 49 -13.85 44.02 31.88
CA ALA A 49 -14.02 43.70 30.47
C ALA A 49 -13.43 44.83 29.62
N ILE A 50 -12.38 44.52 28.85
CA ILE A 50 -11.76 45.46 27.91
C ILE A 50 -12.62 45.63 26.64
N ARG A 51 -13.57 44.71 26.42
CA ARG A 51 -14.54 44.76 25.32
C ARG A 51 -15.81 43.99 25.66
N SER A 52 -16.98 44.47 25.24
CA SER A 52 -18.29 43.85 25.51
C SER A 52 -19.15 43.58 24.26
N ASP A 53 -18.61 43.83 23.07
CA ASP A 53 -19.23 43.61 21.76
C ASP A 53 -18.60 42.44 20.99
N ILE A 54 -18.10 41.40 21.69
CA ILE A 54 -17.55 40.23 21.02
C ILE A 54 -18.69 39.48 20.32
N SER A 55 -18.65 39.46 18.99
CA SER A 55 -19.68 38.82 18.17
C SER A 55 -19.60 37.32 18.33
N THR A 56 -20.74 36.73 18.67
CA THR A 56 -20.90 35.28 18.77
C THR A 56 -22.04 34.78 17.92
N ASP A 57 -21.81 33.63 17.31
CA ASP A 57 -22.81 32.91 16.51
C ASP A 57 -22.77 31.44 16.92
N ALA A 58 -23.90 30.89 17.32
CA ALA A 58 -23.98 29.57 17.93
C ALA A 58 -25.11 28.75 17.29
N THR A 59 -24.77 27.54 16.86
CA THR A 59 -25.71 26.50 16.44
C THR A 59 -25.72 25.36 17.47
N SER A 60 -26.54 24.33 17.25
CA SER A 60 -26.57 23.15 18.13
C SER A 60 -25.23 22.38 18.18
N THR A 61 -24.32 22.59 17.23
CA THR A 61 -23.05 21.85 17.11
C THR A 61 -21.81 22.73 16.95
N GLN A 62 -21.95 24.05 16.83
CA GLN A 62 -20.83 24.95 16.57
C GLN A 62 -21.02 26.28 17.29
N LEU A 63 -19.96 26.75 17.95
CA LEU A 63 -19.85 28.10 18.50
C LEU A 63 -18.75 28.84 17.75
N THR A 64 -19.08 30.00 17.18
CA THR A 64 -18.14 30.92 16.53
C THR A 64 -18.03 32.17 17.39
N VAL A 65 -16.81 32.56 17.72
CA VAL A 65 -16.50 33.79 18.48
C VAL A 65 -15.55 34.63 17.65
N LYS A 66 -15.92 35.91 17.43
CA LYS A 66 -15.13 36.84 16.61
C LYS A 66 -14.52 37.92 17.51
N VAL A 67 -13.22 37.81 17.76
CA VAL A 67 -12.45 38.79 18.53
C VAL A 67 -11.67 39.70 17.59
N PRO A 68 -11.86 41.04 17.66
CA PRO A 68 -11.07 41.96 16.85
C PRO A 68 -9.59 41.96 17.26
N LEU A 69 -8.69 41.73 16.31
CA LEU A 69 -7.25 41.57 16.56
C LEU A 69 -6.62 42.78 17.30
N ALA A 70 -7.06 43.99 16.99
CA ALA A 70 -6.58 45.22 17.62
C ALA A 70 -6.92 45.32 19.13
N SER A 71 -7.78 44.42 19.65
CA SER A 71 -8.12 44.35 21.07
C SER A 71 -7.23 43.39 21.86
N ILE A 72 -6.25 42.76 21.21
CA ILE A 72 -5.31 41.81 21.80
C ILE A 72 -3.89 42.33 21.54
N GLU A 73 -3.08 42.49 22.59
CA GLU A 73 -1.65 42.74 22.47
C GLU A 73 -0.94 41.43 22.09
N MET A 74 -0.25 41.43 20.94
CA MET A 74 0.49 40.26 20.44
C MET A 74 1.99 40.54 20.45
N ASN A 75 2.75 39.66 21.10
CA ASN A 75 4.21 39.70 21.07
C ASN A 75 4.78 38.84 19.94
N ASP A 76 4.09 37.74 19.62
CA ASP A 76 4.33 36.86 18.48
C ASP A 76 3.02 36.64 17.72
N TYR A 77 3.07 36.37 16.40
CA TYR A 77 1.88 36.14 15.56
C TYR A 77 1.23 34.75 15.80
N ILE A 78 1.32 34.23 17.02
CA ILE A 78 0.90 32.89 17.44
C ILE A 78 -0.07 33.07 18.60
N ILE A 79 -1.34 32.65 18.42
CA ILE A 79 -2.32 32.55 19.51
C ILE A 79 -2.54 31.08 19.84
N ASP A 80 -2.44 30.64 21.09
CA ASP A 80 -3.04 29.37 21.52
C ASP A 80 -4.35 29.62 22.25
N TYR A 81 -5.29 28.67 22.22
CA TYR A 81 -6.56 28.85 22.90
C TYR A 81 -7.12 27.56 23.52
N ALA A 82 -7.94 27.72 24.54
CA ALA A 82 -8.73 26.64 25.10
C ALA A 82 -10.18 27.10 25.21
N ALA A 83 -11.13 26.19 25.00
CA ALA A 83 -12.53 26.48 25.17
C ALA A 83 -13.12 25.60 26.28
N MET A 84 -14.00 26.18 27.09
CA MET A 84 -14.77 25.46 28.08
C MET A 84 -16.25 25.81 27.91
N VAL A 85 -17.09 24.78 27.87
CA VAL A 85 -18.55 24.95 27.92
C VAL A 85 -19.03 24.53 29.29
N LEU A 86 -19.70 25.44 29.98
CA LEU A 86 -20.21 25.26 31.34
C LEU A 86 -21.73 25.03 31.31
N SER A 87 -22.19 24.14 32.18
CA SER A 87 -23.60 23.97 32.50
C SER A 87 -24.22 25.30 32.99
N PRO A 88 -25.56 25.47 32.89
CA PRO A 88 -26.23 26.70 33.32
C PRO A 88 -26.00 27.10 34.79
N ASP A 89 -25.59 26.16 35.64
CA ASP A 89 -25.27 26.38 37.06
C ASP A 89 -23.79 26.67 37.32
N TRP A 90 -22.95 26.79 36.28
CA TRP A 90 -21.50 27.04 36.35
C TRP A 90 -20.68 25.95 37.05
N GLN A 91 -21.27 24.78 37.36
CA GLN A 91 -20.65 23.76 38.20
C GLN A 91 -20.01 22.62 37.41
N HIS A 92 -20.49 22.34 36.20
CA HIS A 92 -20.08 21.19 35.40
C HIS A 92 -19.60 21.66 34.02
N GLY A 93 -18.35 21.39 33.68
CA GLY A 93 -17.74 21.82 32.43
C GLY A 93 -17.01 20.70 31.71
N HIS A 94 -17.03 20.73 30.38
CA HIS A 94 -16.14 19.94 29.55
C HIS A 94 -15.09 20.89 28.95
N GLU A 95 -13.82 20.62 29.27
CA GLU A 95 -12.68 21.36 28.75
C GLU A 95 -12.25 20.78 27.39
N PHE A 96 -12.11 21.67 26.40
CA PHE A 96 -11.57 21.36 25.09
C PHE A 96 -10.37 22.26 24.84
N VAL A 97 -9.17 21.69 24.95
CA VAL A 97 -7.94 22.40 24.60
C VAL A 97 -7.66 22.20 23.11
N SER A 98 -7.64 23.29 22.35
CA SER A 98 -7.35 23.28 20.92
C SER A 98 -6.16 24.18 20.65
N HIS A 99 -5.04 23.59 20.26
CA HIS A 99 -3.88 24.36 19.83
C HIS A 99 -4.14 24.86 18.40
N GLY A 100 -4.80 26.01 18.24
CA GLY A 100 -5.14 26.55 16.94
C GLY A 100 -4.42 27.86 16.66
N ALA A 101 -3.73 27.94 15.52
CA ALA A 101 -3.23 29.22 15.00
C ALA A 101 -4.38 30.03 14.42
N LEU A 102 -4.25 31.36 14.49
CA LEU A 102 -4.68 32.16 13.35
C LEU A 102 -3.87 31.68 12.14
N ASP A 103 -4.53 31.06 11.17
CA ASP A 103 -3.91 30.64 9.91
C ASP A 103 -3.20 31.85 9.28
N THR A 104 -1.87 31.88 9.39
CA THR A 104 -0.96 32.84 8.73
C THR A 104 -1.37 34.31 8.86
N LEU A 105 -0.91 35.01 9.90
CA LEU A 105 -0.85 36.48 9.84
C LEU A 105 0.29 36.86 8.87
N GLN A 106 -0.05 37.18 7.63
CA GLN A 106 0.79 38.07 6.82
C GLN A 106 0.82 39.42 7.54
N ASN A 107 2.00 39.95 7.83
CA ASN A 107 2.10 41.32 8.29
C ASN A 107 1.56 42.25 7.18
N PRO A 108 0.46 43.01 7.39
CA PRO A 108 -0.05 43.93 6.38
C PRO A 108 0.82 45.19 6.24
N ASN A 109 1.88 45.34 7.04
CA ASN A 109 2.83 46.41 6.86
C ASN A 109 3.73 46.10 5.64
N ASP A 110 3.37 46.75 4.53
CA ASP A 110 4.19 47.02 3.35
C ASP A 110 5.51 47.70 3.77
N ASN A 111 6.45 46.93 4.28
CA ASN A 111 7.81 47.37 4.49
C ASN A 111 8.57 47.11 3.18
N ASN A 112 8.48 48.06 2.25
CA ASN A 112 9.32 48.13 1.05
C ASN A 112 9.18 46.95 0.07
N GLY A 113 7.97 46.42 -0.16
CA GLY A 113 7.78 45.35 -1.15
C GLY A 113 8.28 43.96 -0.74
N GLN A 114 8.47 43.71 0.57
CA GLN A 114 8.75 42.40 1.14
C GLN A 114 7.58 41.90 1.99
N VAL A 115 7.39 40.57 2.03
CA VAL A 115 6.44 39.88 2.91
C VAL A 115 7.21 39.21 4.03
N SER A 116 6.71 39.29 5.27
CA SER A 116 7.20 38.50 6.41
C SER A 116 6.09 37.62 6.98
N VAL A 117 6.41 36.34 7.21
CA VAL A 117 5.47 35.30 7.64
C VAL A 117 6.09 34.50 8.79
N ALA A 118 5.28 34.19 9.80
CA ALA A 118 5.60 33.22 10.86
C ALA A 118 4.81 31.92 10.65
N TYR A 119 5.40 30.77 10.97
CA TYR A 119 4.79 29.45 10.75
C TYR A 119 4.70 28.65 12.05
N ARG A 120 3.93 27.55 12.03
CA ARG A 120 3.80 26.61 13.15
C ARG A 120 4.48 25.28 12.89
N GLU A 121 4.98 24.70 13.96
CA GLU A 121 5.49 23.34 13.95
C GLU A 121 4.32 22.34 13.76
N ALA A 122 4.52 21.31 12.93
CA ALA A 122 3.55 20.23 12.79
C ALA A 122 3.36 19.49 14.14
N PRO A 123 2.13 19.31 14.65
CA PRO A 123 1.91 18.71 15.96
C PRO A 123 2.24 17.20 16.00
N LYS A 124 2.05 16.50 14.88
CA LYS A 124 2.24 15.04 14.76
C LYS A 124 3.68 14.66 14.35
N ALA A 125 4.04 13.41 14.63
CA ALA A 125 5.25 12.76 14.10
C ALA A 125 5.24 12.71 12.58
N LEU A 126 6.43 12.80 11.98
CA LEU A 126 6.61 12.86 10.53
C LEU A 126 7.60 11.80 10.08
N ARG A 127 7.18 11.00 9.11
CA ARG A 127 8.03 10.01 8.46
C ARG A 127 9.04 10.70 7.55
N ASN A 128 10.30 10.68 7.92
CA ASN A 128 11.43 11.30 7.22
C ASN A 128 12.57 10.28 7.10
N PRO A 129 13.30 10.19 5.98
CA PRO A 129 14.35 9.19 5.79
C PRO A 129 15.50 9.42 6.78
N LEU A 130 16.31 8.39 7.04
CA LEU A 130 17.55 8.49 7.82
C LEU A 130 17.37 8.80 9.33
N LYS A 131 16.16 8.62 9.89
CA LYS A 131 15.88 8.81 11.33
C LYS A 131 14.65 8.03 11.82
N GLY A 132 14.50 7.95 13.14
CA GLY A 132 13.27 7.48 13.79
C GLY A 132 13.21 5.96 13.97
N PHE A 133 12.01 5.39 13.84
CA PHE A 133 11.83 3.96 14.01
C PHE A 133 12.53 3.15 12.93
N MET A 134 13.24 2.13 13.38
CA MET A 134 13.91 1.13 12.57
C MET A 134 13.34 -0.24 12.87
N GLY A 135 13.34 -1.12 11.88
CA GLY A 135 12.71 -2.44 12.00
C GLY A 135 13.61 -3.48 11.38
N TRP A 136 13.13 -4.72 11.46
CA TRP A 136 13.89 -5.89 11.09
C TRP A 136 13.32 -6.55 9.83
N ASN A 137 14.19 -6.82 8.85
CA ASN A 137 13.92 -7.65 7.67
C ASN A 137 12.77 -7.15 6.72
N THR A 138 12.42 -7.97 5.72
CA THR A 138 11.43 -7.71 4.65
C THR A 138 9.96 -7.72 5.10
N ASP A 139 9.69 -8.14 6.35
CA ASP A 139 8.37 -8.07 6.97
C ASP A 139 8.08 -6.65 7.44
N ILE A 140 7.97 -5.75 6.48
CA ILE A 140 7.60 -4.37 6.71
C ILE A 140 6.15 -4.35 7.19
N VAL A 141 5.99 -4.20 8.50
CA VAL A 141 4.69 -4.07 9.15
C VAL A 141 4.08 -2.72 8.74
N SER A 142 2.76 -2.70 8.64
CA SER A 142 1.83 -1.64 8.27
C SER A 142 1.89 -0.35 9.14
N THR A 143 3.08 0.05 9.60
CA THR A 143 3.29 1.10 10.60
C THR A 143 3.52 2.48 9.98
N PRO A 144 2.88 3.54 10.52
CA PRO A 144 2.85 4.85 9.87
C PRO A 144 4.19 5.63 9.94
N TYR A 145 5.12 5.24 10.82
CA TYR A 145 6.26 6.08 11.21
C TYR A 145 7.65 5.59 10.75
N PHE A 146 7.68 4.55 9.92
CA PHE A 146 8.90 3.82 9.59
C PHE A 146 9.63 4.30 8.34
N SER A 147 10.91 4.65 8.41
CA SER A 147 11.65 5.13 7.22
C SER A 147 12.99 4.44 6.97
N MET A 148 13.39 3.49 7.81
CA MET A 148 14.60 2.68 7.64
C MET A 148 14.45 1.29 8.24
N TYR A 149 15.09 0.26 7.66
CA TYR A 149 15.22 -1.05 8.34
C TYR A 149 16.65 -1.57 8.33
N LYS A 150 16.92 -2.47 9.28
CA LYS A 150 18.13 -3.29 9.36
C LYS A 150 18.00 -4.49 8.42
N GLY A 151 18.83 -4.53 7.38
CA GLY A 151 18.81 -5.56 6.34
C GLY A 151 19.88 -6.61 6.59
N ILE A 152 19.49 -7.76 7.13
CA ILE A 152 20.42 -8.88 7.38
C ILE A 152 20.76 -9.58 6.07
N VAL A 153 22.06 -9.74 5.81
CA VAL A 153 22.61 -10.37 4.61
C VAL A 153 23.49 -11.54 5.04
N HIS A 154 23.16 -12.76 4.62
CA HIS A 154 24.04 -13.89 4.85
C HIS A 154 25.25 -13.81 3.92
N TRP A 155 26.45 -14.06 4.43
CA TRP A 155 27.66 -13.93 3.62
C TRP A 155 27.61 -14.83 2.37
N ASN A 156 27.32 -16.12 2.52
CA ASN A 156 27.27 -17.07 1.40
C ASN A 156 26.22 -16.75 0.31
N ASP A 157 25.18 -15.97 0.61
CA ASP A 157 24.17 -15.53 -0.37
C ASP A 157 24.76 -14.51 -1.36
N ILE A 158 25.68 -13.67 -0.91
CA ILE A 158 26.29 -12.60 -1.71
C ILE A 158 27.68 -12.96 -2.25
N GLU A 159 28.34 -13.95 -1.64
CA GLU A 159 29.68 -14.39 -2.02
C GLU A 159 29.91 -15.82 -1.54
N ASN A 160 29.84 -16.80 -2.45
CA ASN A 160 30.02 -18.22 -2.14
C ASN A 160 31.46 -18.71 -2.40
N ARG A 161 32.20 -17.98 -3.24
CA ARG A 161 33.63 -18.17 -3.52
C ARG A 161 34.36 -16.83 -3.62
N GLU A 162 35.66 -16.82 -3.40
CA GLU A 162 36.44 -15.56 -3.47
C GLU A 162 36.37 -14.88 -4.84
N SER A 163 36.30 -15.68 -5.90
CA SER A 163 36.19 -15.24 -7.29
C SER A 163 34.83 -14.60 -7.64
N ASP A 164 33.80 -14.71 -6.79
CA ASP A 164 32.50 -14.10 -7.06
C ASP A 164 32.65 -12.57 -7.14
N GLY A 165 32.09 -11.98 -8.20
CA GLY A 165 32.20 -10.54 -8.47
C GLY A 165 31.36 -9.66 -7.54
N VAL A 166 31.45 -8.34 -7.75
CA VAL A 166 30.60 -7.36 -7.05
C VAL A 166 29.15 -7.45 -7.51
N GLU A 167 28.94 -7.92 -8.73
CA GLU A 167 27.66 -8.09 -9.42
C GLU A 167 26.72 -8.96 -8.59
N LYS A 168 27.23 -10.04 -7.98
CA LYS A 168 26.43 -10.92 -7.11
C LYS A 168 25.88 -10.21 -5.87
N ILE A 169 26.65 -9.29 -5.30
CA ILE A 169 26.20 -8.46 -4.17
C ILE A 169 25.12 -7.48 -4.66
N ILE A 170 25.32 -6.84 -5.81
CA ILE A 170 24.35 -5.92 -6.41
C ILE A 170 23.04 -6.65 -6.73
N ASP A 171 23.10 -7.83 -7.34
CA ASP A 171 21.94 -8.64 -7.72
C ASP A 171 21.16 -9.12 -6.50
N TYR A 172 21.84 -9.63 -5.47
CA TYR A 172 21.20 -9.96 -4.20
C TYR A 172 20.53 -8.71 -3.62
N SER A 173 21.21 -7.57 -3.68
CA SER A 173 20.72 -6.33 -3.10
C SER A 173 19.44 -5.87 -3.80
N ASN A 174 19.42 -5.87 -5.14
CA ASN A 174 18.27 -5.48 -5.96
C ASN A 174 17.08 -6.45 -5.84
N ARG A 175 17.34 -7.77 -5.75
CA ARG A 175 16.29 -8.80 -5.70
C ARG A 175 15.70 -8.99 -4.30
N LYS A 176 16.51 -8.82 -3.26
CA LYS A 176 16.09 -9.11 -1.87
C LYS A 176 16.28 -7.93 -0.94
N LEU A 177 17.50 -7.39 -0.84
CA LEU A 177 17.83 -6.40 0.20
C LEU A 177 17.03 -5.10 0.09
N PHE A 178 16.74 -4.63 -1.12
CA PHE A 178 16.08 -3.34 -1.40
C PHE A 178 14.59 -3.47 -1.72
N ARG A 179 14.01 -4.62 -1.36
CA ARG A 179 12.58 -4.89 -1.52
C ARG A 179 11.97 -5.26 -0.18
N GLY A 180 10.75 -4.82 0.06
CA GLY A 180 9.98 -5.26 1.22
C GLY A 180 8.50 -4.94 1.06
N ASN A 181 7.73 -5.13 2.12
CA ASN A 181 6.31 -4.82 2.10
C ASN A 181 6.08 -3.29 2.27
N TYR A 182 5.07 -2.68 1.66
CA TYR A 182 4.72 -1.28 1.97
C TYR A 182 3.23 -1.08 1.81
N ARG A 183 2.56 -0.65 2.89
CA ARG A 183 1.09 -0.48 2.96
C ARG A 183 0.33 -1.71 2.43
N GLY A 184 0.76 -2.92 2.82
CA GLY A 184 0.11 -4.18 2.42
C GLY A 184 0.50 -4.70 1.02
N LYS A 185 1.40 -4.04 0.30
CA LYS A 185 1.95 -4.54 -0.98
C LYS A 185 3.31 -5.19 -0.75
N SER A 186 3.54 -6.39 -1.26
CA SER A 186 4.86 -7.05 -1.17
C SER A 186 5.78 -6.68 -2.33
N GLY A 187 7.09 -6.78 -2.11
CA GLY A 187 8.11 -6.58 -3.14
C GLY A 187 8.34 -5.12 -3.57
N VAL A 188 7.81 -4.15 -2.82
CA VAL A 188 7.96 -2.71 -3.10
C VAL A 188 9.41 -2.30 -2.94
N ARG A 189 9.91 -1.53 -3.90
CA ARG A 189 11.26 -0.97 -3.88
C ARG A 189 11.32 0.16 -2.84
N VAL A 190 12.39 0.20 -2.06
CA VAL A 190 12.54 1.17 -0.95
C VAL A 190 12.54 2.62 -1.42
N GLU A 191 13.02 2.88 -2.63
CA GLU A 191 13.06 4.18 -3.29
C GLU A 191 11.69 4.71 -3.69
N GLU A 192 10.73 3.83 -4.01
CA GLU A 192 9.34 4.19 -4.30
C GLU A 192 8.57 4.64 -3.05
N SER A 193 9.11 4.34 -1.87
CA SER A 193 8.49 4.62 -0.58
C SER A 193 9.30 5.58 0.30
N ASN A 194 10.34 6.20 -0.27
CA ASN A 194 11.29 7.11 0.40
C ASN A 194 11.94 6.49 1.66
N MET A 195 12.23 5.20 1.60
CA MET A 195 12.88 4.42 2.65
C MET A 195 14.36 4.20 2.34
N LYS A 196 15.14 3.93 3.40
CA LYS A 196 16.55 3.53 3.30
C LYS A 196 16.79 2.18 3.97
N VAL A 197 17.80 1.45 3.52
CA VAL A 197 18.20 0.17 4.10
C VAL A 197 19.54 0.31 4.80
N ASN A 198 19.65 -0.29 5.98
CA ASN A 198 20.90 -0.36 6.70
C ASN A 198 21.43 -1.81 6.65
N PRO A 199 22.26 -2.18 5.66
CA PRO A 199 22.71 -3.56 5.51
C PRO A 199 23.70 -3.98 6.60
N GLU A 200 23.58 -5.25 7.01
CA GLU A 200 24.52 -5.94 7.88
C GLU A 200 24.81 -7.33 7.31
N VAL A 201 26.08 -7.61 6.99
CA VAL A 201 26.48 -8.97 6.60
C VAL A 201 26.74 -9.79 7.86
N ILE A 202 26.19 -10.99 7.95
CA ILE A 202 26.42 -11.90 9.08
C ILE A 202 26.97 -13.25 8.61
N VAL A 203 27.79 -13.85 9.45
CA VAL A 203 28.32 -15.21 9.25
C VAL A 203 27.62 -16.24 10.14
N GLN A 204 26.95 -15.78 11.20
CA GLN A 204 26.36 -16.62 12.21
C GLN A 204 25.09 -15.95 12.78
N LYS A 205 23.99 -16.71 12.84
CA LYS A 205 22.74 -16.28 13.51
C LYS A 205 22.67 -16.80 14.95
N GLU A 206 23.01 -18.07 15.14
CA GLU A 206 22.98 -18.79 16.40
C GLU A 206 24.22 -19.68 16.52
N SER A 207 24.52 -20.21 17.70
CA SER A 207 25.74 -21.01 17.95
C SER A 207 25.90 -22.22 17.02
N SER A 208 24.83 -22.72 16.41
CA SER A 208 24.80 -23.88 15.51
C SER A 208 24.70 -23.55 14.01
N THR A 209 24.44 -22.30 13.62
CA THR A 209 24.14 -21.92 12.22
C THR A 209 25.27 -21.08 11.62
N SER A 210 25.81 -21.52 10.48
CA SER A 210 26.90 -20.84 9.76
C SER A 210 26.50 -20.50 8.32
N PHE A 211 26.79 -19.28 7.90
CA PHE A 211 26.57 -18.75 6.54
C PHE A 211 27.90 -18.53 5.80
N MET A 212 28.90 -19.33 6.13
CA MET A 212 30.23 -19.22 5.53
C MET A 212 30.21 -19.56 4.02
N PRO A 213 31.05 -18.87 3.21
CA PRO A 213 31.30 -19.28 1.83
C PRO A 213 31.77 -20.74 1.74
N SER A 214 31.31 -21.45 0.70
CA SER A 214 31.61 -22.88 0.53
C SER A 214 33.10 -23.23 0.36
N ASP A 215 33.91 -22.26 -0.04
CA ASP A 215 35.36 -22.42 -0.23
C ASP A 215 36.19 -22.12 1.03
N MET A 216 35.53 -21.83 2.16
CA MET A 216 36.16 -21.64 3.46
C MET A 216 35.91 -22.84 4.39
N ASP A 217 36.93 -23.23 5.16
CA ASP A 217 36.89 -24.42 6.02
C ASP A 217 36.01 -24.24 7.28
N ILE A 218 35.22 -25.25 7.63
CA ILE A 218 34.38 -25.32 8.84
C ILE A 218 35.21 -25.55 10.12
N SER A 219 36.41 -26.13 10.01
CA SER A 219 37.34 -26.27 11.14
C SER A 219 37.87 -24.91 11.65
N GLU A 220 37.69 -23.86 10.85
CA GLU A 220 37.98 -22.45 11.12
C GLU A 220 36.73 -21.69 11.63
N HIS A 221 36.23 -21.99 12.83
CA HIS A 221 35.24 -21.15 13.56
C HIS A 221 35.84 -19.78 14.00
N ASN A 222 36.53 -19.09 13.11
CA ASN A 222 37.80 -18.50 13.46
C ASN A 222 37.85 -17.07 12.90
N ASN A 223 37.16 -16.18 13.59
CA ASN A 223 37.55 -14.76 13.63
C ASN A 223 38.97 -14.57 14.24
N GLN A 224 39.90 -15.51 14.01
CA GLN A 224 41.22 -15.66 14.62
C GLN A 224 42.39 -15.77 13.63
N THR A 225 42.15 -15.91 12.31
CA THR A 225 43.18 -16.28 11.31
C THR A 225 43.46 -15.16 10.33
N ASP A 226 44.67 -15.16 9.79
CA ASP A 226 45.05 -14.27 8.70
C ASP A 226 44.29 -14.58 7.41
N ALA A 227 43.89 -15.85 7.17
CA ALA A 227 43.09 -16.22 6.02
C ALA A 227 41.70 -15.55 6.07
N PHE A 228 41.01 -15.65 7.20
CA PHE A 228 39.76 -14.94 7.44
C PHE A 228 39.94 -13.42 7.32
N ALA A 229 40.96 -12.85 7.96
CA ALA A 229 41.25 -11.42 7.86
C ALA A 229 41.52 -10.95 6.42
N ARG A 230 42.14 -11.77 5.56
CA ARG A 230 42.31 -11.46 4.12
C ARG A 230 40.99 -11.53 3.37
N ARG A 231 40.13 -12.51 3.68
CA ARG A 231 38.82 -12.68 3.04
C ARG A 231 37.89 -11.50 3.38
N VAL A 232 37.86 -11.08 4.64
CA VAL A 232 37.11 -9.89 5.11
C VAL A 232 37.51 -8.64 4.32
N ARG A 233 38.82 -8.38 4.13
CA ARG A 233 39.28 -7.22 3.34
C ARG A 233 38.69 -7.21 1.93
N LYS A 234 38.72 -8.37 1.25
CA LYS A 234 38.22 -8.52 -0.12
C LYS A 234 36.70 -8.39 -0.20
N LEU A 235 35.97 -9.00 0.74
CA LEU A 235 34.52 -8.85 0.81
C LEU A 235 34.15 -7.38 1.01
N VAL A 236 34.70 -6.72 2.03
CA VAL A 236 34.37 -5.33 2.38
C VAL A 236 34.71 -4.36 1.24
N GLU A 237 35.78 -4.61 0.48
CA GLU A 237 36.06 -3.86 -0.74
C GLU A 237 34.91 -3.98 -1.76
N LYS A 238 34.37 -5.19 -1.97
CA LYS A 238 33.22 -5.41 -2.86
C LYS A 238 31.93 -4.81 -2.29
N LEU A 239 31.70 -4.88 -0.98
CA LEU A 239 30.58 -4.19 -0.32
C LEU A 239 30.64 -2.68 -0.54
N GLY A 240 31.83 -2.05 -0.40
CA GLY A 240 32.02 -0.63 -0.68
C GLY A 240 31.67 -0.26 -2.11
N LYS A 241 32.12 -1.07 -3.09
CA LYS A 241 31.76 -0.87 -4.51
C LYS A 241 30.26 -0.97 -4.75
N ALA A 242 29.56 -1.89 -4.08
CA ALA A 242 28.12 -2.09 -4.24
C ALA A 242 27.27 -1.05 -3.50
N TRP A 243 27.67 -0.61 -2.31
CA TRP A 243 26.78 0.09 -1.36
C TRP A 243 27.19 1.52 -1.01
N ASP A 244 28.47 1.91 -1.15
CA ASP A 244 28.92 3.24 -0.68
C ASP A 244 28.25 4.39 -1.44
N ASN A 245 27.98 4.21 -2.73
CA ASN A 245 27.29 5.22 -3.55
C ASN A 245 25.82 4.88 -3.83
N ASP A 246 25.31 3.75 -3.33
CA ASP A 246 23.91 3.37 -3.58
C ASP A 246 22.98 4.29 -2.75
N PRO A 247 22.07 5.04 -3.37
CA PRO A 247 21.20 5.97 -2.66
C PRO A 247 20.22 5.27 -1.72
N ARG A 248 19.95 3.97 -1.92
CA ARG A 248 19.04 3.20 -1.07
C ARG A 248 19.67 2.83 0.26
N VAL A 249 21.00 2.82 0.35
CA VAL A 249 21.72 2.52 1.59
C VAL A 249 21.73 3.76 2.50
N GLY A 250 21.17 3.61 3.71
CA GLY A 250 21.11 4.66 4.72
C GLY A 250 22.39 4.73 5.54
N PHE A 251 22.70 3.66 6.27
CA PHE A 251 23.92 3.45 7.05
C PHE A 251 24.40 2.01 6.87
N VAL A 252 25.66 1.69 7.15
CA VAL A 252 26.18 0.31 7.00
C VAL A 252 26.57 -0.23 8.37
N TYR A 253 26.07 -1.40 8.75
CA TYR A 253 26.50 -2.07 9.98
C TYR A 253 27.80 -2.85 9.74
N MET A 254 28.78 -2.64 10.62
CA MET A 254 29.98 -3.47 10.66
C MET A 254 29.66 -4.80 11.33
N GLY A 255 29.08 -5.72 10.57
CA GLY A 255 28.79 -7.07 11.04
C GLY A 255 29.96 -8.03 10.86
N ILE A 256 29.65 -9.21 10.31
CA ILE A 256 30.54 -10.32 9.92
C ILE A 256 30.98 -11.20 11.08
N VAL A 257 31.29 -10.64 12.25
CA VAL A 257 31.83 -11.42 13.39
C VAL A 257 30.92 -11.37 14.61
N GLY A 258 30.82 -12.50 15.31
CA GLY A 258 29.91 -12.66 16.45
C GLY A 258 28.52 -13.09 16.02
N THR A 259 27.74 -13.56 17.00
CA THR A 259 26.34 -13.92 16.84
C THR A 259 25.58 -12.70 16.34
N TRP A 260 24.80 -12.84 15.27
CA TRP A 260 24.10 -11.75 14.58
C TRP A 260 25.02 -10.65 14.03
N GLY A 261 26.34 -10.87 13.96
CA GLY A 261 27.31 -9.84 13.57
C GLY A 261 27.64 -8.85 14.68
N GLU A 262 27.18 -9.07 15.92
CA GLU A 262 27.22 -8.07 17.00
C GLU A 262 28.49 -8.05 17.83
N GLN A 263 29.52 -8.82 17.45
CA GLN A 263 30.89 -8.68 17.96
C GLN A 263 31.10 -9.04 19.45
N TRP A 264 30.07 -9.47 20.20
CA TRP A 264 30.17 -9.77 21.65
C TRP A 264 30.34 -11.24 22.00
N SER A 265 29.82 -12.17 21.19
CA SER A 265 29.69 -13.58 21.61
C SER A 265 30.97 -14.41 21.46
N THR A 266 31.98 -13.91 20.72
CA THR A 266 33.21 -14.66 20.42
C THR A 266 34.42 -13.73 20.50
N PRO A 267 35.54 -14.11 21.15
CA PRO A 267 36.80 -13.38 21.07
C PRO A 267 37.14 -13.07 19.61
N ILE A 268 37.67 -11.89 19.28
CA ILE A 268 38.08 -11.54 17.91
C ILE A 268 39.60 -11.36 17.92
N ALA A 269 40.32 -11.95 16.97
CA ALA A 269 41.76 -11.74 16.92
C ALA A 269 42.12 -10.32 16.46
N PRO A 270 43.23 -9.76 16.96
CA PRO A 270 43.71 -8.42 16.63
C PRO A 270 43.88 -8.15 15.13
N ASN A 271 44.34 -9.13 14.37
CA ASN A 271 44.48 -9.04 12.91
C ASN A 271 43.13 -8.92 12.18
N VAL A 272 42.07 -9.54 12.72
CA VAL A 272 40.70 -9.46 12.20
C VAL A 272 40.03 -8.15 12.62
N GLN A 273 40.20 -7.70 13.88
CA GLN A 273 39.76 -6.37 14.33
C GLN A 273 40.35 -5.27 13.44
N LYS A 274 41.67 -5.33 13.21
CA LYS A 274 42.37 -4.42 12.30
C LYS A 274 41.81 -4.50 10.87
N ALA A 275 41.56 -5.70 10.36
CA ALA A 275 40.99 -5.89 9.03
C ALA A 275 39.60 -5.25 8.90
N LEU A 276 38.71 -5.42 9.88
CA LEU A 276 37.38 -4.81 9.90
C LEU A 276 37.47 -3.29 9.91
N GLY A 277 38.19 -2.71 10.88
CA GLY A 277 38.35 -1.25 11.01
C GLY A 277 38.89 -0.61 9.73
N GLU A 278 40.07 -1.04 9.27
CA GLU A 278 40.74 -0.46 8.10
C GLU A 278 39.92 -0.63 6.80
N SER A 279 39.27 -1.79 6.62
CA SER A 279 38.55 -2.07 5.37
C SER A 279 37.26 -1.28 5.27
N PHE A 280 36.46 -1.22 6.34
CA PHE A 280 35.22 -0.45 6.33
C PHE A 280 35.49 1.04 6.21
N GLU A 281 36.48 1.56 6.95
CA GLU A 281 36.90 2.95 6.82
C GLU A 281 37.36 3.28 5.40
N LYS A 282 38.09 2.38 4.74
CA LYS A 282 38.54 2.56 3.36
C LYS A 282 37.40 2.46 2.35
N ALA A 283 36.52 1.49 2.51
CA ALA A 283 35.48 1.13 1.55
C ALA A 283 34.27 2.08 1.56
N PHE A 284 33.94 2.65 2.73
CA PHE A 284 32.78 3.51 2.90
C PHE A 284 33.21 4.95 3.17
N LYS A 285 33.25 5.77 2.11
CA LYS A 285 33.60 7.21 2.20
C LYS A 285 32.36 8.10 2.20
N HIS A 286 31.26 7.60 1.63
CA HIS A 286 30.03 8.35 1.45
C HIS A 286 28.90 7.84 2.35
N LYS A 287 29.02 6.64 2.93
CA LYS A 287 28.10 6.11 3.97
C LYS A 287 28.73 6.09 5.36
N LYS A 288 27.90 6.27 6.39
CA LYS A 288 28.31 6.12 7.78
C LYS A 288 28.28 4.65 8.18
N VAL A 289 29.31 4.21 8.90
CA VAL A 289 29.43 2.82 9.38
C VAL A 289 29.10 2.77 10.86
N MET A 290 28.25 1.81 11.23
CA MET A 290 27.73 1.58 12.57
C MET A 290 28.47 0.43 13.23
N VAL A 291 28.96 0.66 14.43
CA VAL A 291 29.70 -0.34 15.20
C VAL A 291 29.22 -0.36 16.64
N ARG A 292 29.28 -1.52 17.29
CA ARG A 292 28.86 -1.65 18.69
C ARG A 292 29.85 -1.01 19.65
N LEU A 293 31.14 -1.27 19.45
CA LEU A 293 32.24 -0.80 20.29
C LEU A 293 33.28 -0.05 19.46
N PRO A 294 33.11 1.26 19.17
CA PRO A 294 33.98 1.99 18.25
C PRO A 294 35.46 1.97 18.61
N HIS A 295 35.77 2.05 19.91
CA HIS A 295 37.14 2.02 20.42
C HIS A 295 37.88 0.71 20.09
N TYR A 296 37.17 -0.41 19.92
CA TYR A 296 37.74 -1.74 19.72
C TYR A 296 38.46 -1.91 18.36
N PHE A 297 38.11 -1.07 17.38
CA PHE A 297 38.65 -1.13 16.02
C PHE A 297 39.72 -0.06 15.75
N HIS A 298 40.06 0.76 16.75
CA HIS A 298 41.01 1.85 16.59
C HIS A 298 42.47 1.38 16.71
N GLU A 299 43.33 1.77 15.77
CA GLU A 299 44.74 1.32 15.71
C GLU A 299 45.52 1.57 17.00
N LYS A 300 45.36 2.77 17.58
CA LYS A 300 46.04 3.15 18.84
C LYS A 300 45.56 2.31 20.04
N TYR A 301 44.27 1.93 20.12
CA TYR A 301 43.75 1.05 21.18
C TYR A 301 44.39 -0.34 21.11
N LEU A 302 44.46 -0.91 19.89
CA LEU A 302 45.09 -2.21 19.65
C LEU A 302 46.57 -2.25 20.07
N LYS A 303 47.31 -1.16 19.78
CA LYS A 303 48.72 -1.00 20.16
C LYS A 303 48.94 -0.92 21.67
N GLU A 304 48.11 -0.16 22.38
CA GLU A 304 48.28 0.08 23.82
C GLU A 304 47.79 -1.09 24.69
N HIS A 305 46.86 -1.91 24.18
CA HIS A 305 46.25 -3.01 24.92
C HIS A 305 46.81 -4.39 24.57
N ASN A 306 48.06 -4.44 24.09
CA ASN A 306 48.80 -5.66 23.77
C ASN A 306 48.01 -6.64 22.87
N ASN A 307 47.22 -6.15 21.91
CA ASN A 307 46.51 -7.04 20.97
C ASN A 307 45.67 -8.12 21.71
N ARG A 308 45.01 -7.78 22.83
CA ARG A 308 44.20 -8.75 23.59
C ARG A 308 42.96 -9.19 22.81
N ALA A 309 42.74 -10.51 22.71
CA ALA A 309 41.61 -11.11 22.00
C ALA A 309 40.27 -11.09 22.78
N ARG A 310 40.28 -10.78 24.08
CA ARG A 310 39.06 -10.71 24.91
C ARG A 310 38.69 -9.26 25.23
N PRO A 311 37.42 -8.86 25.10
CA PRO A 311 36.95 -7.61 25.69
C PRO A 311 37.10 -7.74 27.21
N ASN A 312 37.76 -6.78 27.85
CA ASN A 312 37.26 -6.39 29.16
C ASN A 312 35.89 -5.79 28.88
N TRP A 313 34.87 -6.24 29.59
CA TRP A 313 33.49 -5.71 29.49
C TRP A 313 33.38 -4.24 29.95
N ASP A 314 34.52 -3.57 30.17
CA ASP A 314 34.62 -2.20 30.59
C ASP A 314 34.44 -1.31 29.35
N PHE A 315 33.30 -0.61 29.30
CA PHE A 315 33.21 0.54 28.41
C PHE A 315 34.34 1.52 28.79
N PRO A 316 35.00 2.15 27.82
CA PRO A 316 36.14 3.01 28.07
C PRO A 316 35.91 4.03 29.18
N SER A 317 36.81 4.07 30.17
CA SER A 317 36.91 5.19 31.10
C SER A 317 37.21 6.50 30.35
N ARG A 318 37.20 7.64 31.06
CA ARG A 318 37.50 8.97 30.50
C ARG A 318 38.79 9.05 29.65
N GLU A 319 39.73 8.12 29.87
CA GLU A 319 41.05 8.04 29.22
C GLU A 319 41.01 7.58 27.75
N TYR A 320 39.87 7.06 27.26
CA TYR A 320 39.77 6.46 25.92
C TYR A 320 38.97 7.31 24.91
N THR A 321 38.65 8.54 25.27
CA THR A 321 37.91 9.51 24.43
C THR A 321 38.63 9.81 23.11
N GLU A 322 39.94 9.57 23.02
CA GLU A 322 40.77 9.75 21.82
C GLU A 322 40.62 8.66 20.75
N TYR A 323 39.92 7.55 21.04
CA TYR A 323 39.78 6.38 20.14
C TYR A 323 38.51 6.38 19.27
N PHE A 324 37.73 7.47 19.27
CA PHE A 324 36.31 7.44 18.89
C PHE A 324 35.91 8.02 17.53
N ASN A 325 36.83 8.39 16.65
CA ASN A 325 36.47 9.46 15.71
C ASN A 325 35.86 9.09 14.35
N HIS A 326 35.76 7.83 13.90
CA HIS A 326 35.39 7.57 12.49
C HIS A 326 34.09 6.78 12.26
N PHE A 327 33.53 6.13 13.29
CA PHE A 327 32.33 5.29 13.17
C PHE A 327 31.18 5.76 14.07
N GLY A 328 29.94 5.53 13.62
CA GLY A 328 28.73 5.69 14.42
C GLY A 328 28.50 4.51 15.35
N MET A 329 27.58 4.67 16.30
CA MET A 329 27.34 3.67 17.34
C MET A 329 26.03 2.91 17.15
N TYR A 330 26.07 1.61 17.37
CA TYR A 330 24.89 0.77 17.49
C TYR A 330 24.82 0.08 18.85
N TRP A 331 23.64 0.06 19.46
CA TRP A 331 23.46 -0.56 20.76
C TRP A 331 22.21 -1.42 20.83
N ASP A 332 22.39 -2.73 21.00
CA ASP A 332 21.38 -3.79 21.11
C ASP A 332 20.61 -3.82 22.46
N ALA A 333 21.03 -3.00 23.44
CA ALA A 333 20.44 -2.94 24.77
C ALA A 333 20.17 -1.49 25.19
N PHE A 334 19.69 -0.67 24.27
CA PHE A 334 19.45 0.74 24.48
C PHE A 334 18.43 0.95 25.61
N ALA A 335 18.80 1.77 26.59
CA ALA A 335 17.97 2.14 27.72
C ALA A 335 17.54 0.98 28.67
N GLN A 336 18.27 -0.14 28.78
CA GLN A 336 17.92 -1.24 29.71
C GLN A 336 17.93 -0.81 31.20
N ASP A 337 16.85 -1.10 31.96
CA ASP A 337 16.72 -0.72 33.39
C ASP A 337 17.36 -1.74 34.34
N GLY A 338 18.37 -1.33 35.11
CA GLY A 338 18.92 -2.12 36.23
C GLY A 338 20.30 -2.73 36.00
N LEU A 339 21.36 -1.93 36.12
CA LEU A 339 22.71 -2.38 36.50
C LEU A 339 23.49 -1.25 37.23
N ASP A 340 22.89 -0.71 38.30
CA ASP A 340 23.60 0.13 39.28
C ASP A 340 24.47 -0.69 40.27
N GLY A 341 24.83 -1.95 39.98
CA GLY A 341 25.73 -2.63 40.92
C GLY A 341 26.24 -4.04 40.67
N HIS A 342 25.54 -4.97 40.01
CA HIS A 342 26.00 -6.37 40.04
C HIS A 342 25.64 -7.18 38.79
N GLY A 343 26.63 -7.43 37.92
CA GLY A 343 26.64 -8.57 36.99
C GLY A 343 26.80 -8.24 35.50
N GLY A 344 28.03 -8.20 35.01
CA GLY A 344 28.41 -8.68 33.67
C GLY A 344 28.17 -7.82 32.42
N GLU A 345 27.08 -7.04 32.34
CA GLU A 345 26.72 -6.29 31.12
C GLU A 345 26.50 -4.80 31.42
N ALA A 346 27.55 -4.14 31.90
CA ALA A 346 27.52 -2.74 32.36
C ALA A 346 27.50 -1.71 31.21
N TYR A 347 26.57 -1.80 30.26
CA TYR A 347 26.54 -0.90 29.11
C TYR A 347 25.54 0.26 29.22
N GLY A 348 24.57 0.23 30.14
CA GLY A 348 23.50 1.22 30.33
C GLY A 348 23.82 2.52 31.11
N ASN A 349 25.03 2.68 31.66
CA ASN A 349 25.25 3.64 32.75
C ASN A 349 25.51 5.09 32.33
N LEU A 350 25.33 5.98 33.31
CA LEU A 350 25.67 7.41 33.28
C LEU A 350 27.09 7.66 32.73
N ASP A 351 28.03 6.73 32.91
CA ASP A 351 29.39 6.80 32.40
C ASP A 351 29.47 6.75 30.86
N THR A 352 28.70 5.87 30.20
CA THR A 352 28.61 5.82 28.73
C THR A 352 28.03 7.12 28.18
N ILE A 353 26.97 7.62 28.81
CA ILE A 353 26.36 8.91 28.46
C ILE A 353 27.36 10.05 28.67
N ASN A 354 28.12 10.03 29.77
CA ASN A 354 29.14 11.03 30.05
C ASN A 354 30.28 11.00 29.02
N VAL A 355 30.70 9.82 28.56
CA VAL A 355 31.68 9.68 27.48
C VAL A 355 31.12 10.24 26.18
N LEU A 356 29.90 9.86 25.78
CA LEU A 356 29.21 10.38 24.59
C LEU A 356 29.09 11.90 24.60
N LYS A 357 28.72 12.48 25.76
CA LYS A 357 28.67 13.92 25.98
C LYS A 357 30.04 14.59 25.81
N GLN A 358 31.12 13.93 26.27
CA GLN A 358 32.48 14.47 26.16
C GLN A 358 33.04 14.43 24.74
N ILE A 359 32.83 13.33 24.00
CA ILE A 359 33.38 13.16 22.64
C ILE A 359 32.52 13.82 21.56
N GLN A 360 31.24 14.08 21.85
CA GLN A 360 30.27 14.69 20.94
C GLN A 360 30.19 14.02 19.55
N VAL A 361 30.42 12.70 19.50
CA VAL A 361 30.45 11.90 18.25
C VAL A 361 29.14 12.01 17.45
N TRP A 362 28.03 12.25 18.15
CA TRP A 362 26.69 12.45 17.58
C TRP A 362 26.63 13.62 16.58
N ARG A 363 27.56 14.58 16.64
CA ARG A 363 27.62 15.74 15.72
C ARG A 363 27.95 15.33 14.29
N GLU A 364 28.67 14.22 14.10
CA GLU A 364 29.18 13.79 12.80
C GLU A 364 28.82 12.34 12.44
N GLN A 365 28.43 11.55 13.43
CA GLN A 365 28.06 10.15 13.29
C GLN A 365 26.70 9.87 13.95
N PRO A 366 25.86 9.00 13.34
CA PRO A 366 24.59 8.61 13.93
C PRO A 366 24.79 7.69 15.15
N ILE A 367 23.76 7.65 15.99
CA ILE A 367 23.63 6.72 17.12
C ILE A 367 22.33 5.96 16.95
N LEU A 368 22.43 4.64 16.82
CA LEU A 368 21.35 3.71 16.52
C LEU A 368 21.24 2.65 17.63
N GLY A 369 20.11 1.96 17.74
CA GLY A 369 19.99 0.87 18.70
C GLY A 369 18.68 0.08 18.70
N GLU A 370 18.58 -0.84 19.65
CA GLU A 370 17.44 -1.71 19.96
C GLU A 370 17.02 -1.43 21.40
N VAL A 371 15.74 -1.11 21.63
CA VAL A 371 15.27 -0.73 22.96
C VAL A 371 15.11 -1.95 23.87
N ALA A 372 15.69 -1.89 25.07
CA ALA A 372 15.72 -2.98 26.05
C ALA A 372 15.14 -2.60 27.43
N TYR A 373 14.48 -1.45 27.55
CA TYR A 373 14.08 -0.83 28.84
C TYR A 373 13.30 -1.73 29.81
N ASN A 374 12.53 -2.71 29.33
CA ASN A 374 11.77 -3.65 30.19
C ASN A 374 12.33 -5.09 30.20
N MET A 375 13.58 -5.30 29.77
CA MET A 375 14.18 -6.66 29.66
C MET A 375 14.93 -7.13 30.92
N SER A 376 14.96 -6.35 32.00
CA SER A 376 15.63 -6.75 33.24
C SER A 376 14.93 -7.92 33.94
N TYR A 377 15.67 -9.02 33.97
CA TYR A 377 15.26 -10.38 34.29
C TYR A 377 14.82 -10.62 35.76
N SER A 378 14.75 -9.58 36.60
CA SER A 378 14.76 -9.77 38.06
C SER A 378 13.69 -9.03 38.90
N GLN A 379 12.86 -8.14 38.34
CA GLN A 379 11.91 -7.35 39.16
C GLN A 379 10.43 -7.40 38.75
N LEU A 380 10.05 -8.22 37.77
CA LEU A 380 8.62 -8.46 37.49
C LEU A 380 8.10 -9.59 38.40
N PRO A 381 7.17 -9.31 39.34
CA PRO A 381 6.63 -10.33 40.25
C PRO A 381 5.83 -11.44 39.55
N ASP A 382 5.43 -11.21 38.30
CA ASP A 382 4.37 -11.96 37.63
C ASP A 382 4.89 -13.09 36.71
N ARG A 383 6.21 -13.36 36.67
CA ARG A 383 6.77 -14.42 35.81
C ARG A 383 6.44 -15.85 36.27
N ILE A 384 5.90 -16.06 37.47
CA ILE A 384 5.56 -17.40 37.95
C ILE A 384 4.24 -17.91 37.31
N GLU A 385 3.40 -17.03 36.75
CA GLU A 385 2.04 -17.43 36.35
C GLU A 385 1.86 -17.77 34.85
N TYR A 386 2.73 -17.31 33.95
CA TYR A 386 2.56 -17.51 32.50
C TYR A 386 3.82 -18.05 31.82
N GLY A 387 4.10 -19.34 32.02
CA GLY A 387 5.24 -20.06 31.45
C GLY A 387 5.26 -20.13 29.93
N VAL A 388 5.55 -19.01 29.26
CA VAL A 388 5.68 -18.92 27.80
C VAL A 388 7.05 -18.32 27.44
N ARG A 389 7.85 -19.08 26.70
CA ARG A 389 9.10 -18.66 26.05
C ARG A 389 8.83 -18.63 24.53
N ASP A 390 8.08 -17.64 24.06
CA ASP A 390 7.73 -17.51 22.63
C ASP A 390 7.43 -16.04 22.28
N ASP A 391 7.48 -15.69 20.99
CA ASP A 391 7.38 -14.37 20.33
C ASP A 391 6.27 -13.43 20.87
N SER A 392 5.25 -14.00 21.52
CA SER A 392 4.25 -13.31 22.35
C SER A 392 4.81 -12.43 23.49
N MET A 393 6.04 -12.69 23.94
CA MET A 393 6.70 -11.94 25.02
C MET A 393 7.19 -10.56 24.55
N ASP A 394 7.62 -10.43 23.29
CA ASP A 394 8.15 -9.18 22.73
C ASP A 394 7.05 -8.13 22.61
N GLN A 395 5.86 -8.55 22.14
CA GLN A 395 4.67 -7.70 22.10
C GLN A 395 4.26 -7.24 23.50
N PHE A 396 4.24 -8.15 24.49
CA PHE A 396 3.90 -7.82 25.88
C PHE A 396 4.85 -6.79 26.51
N LEU A 397 6.14 -6.82 26.20
CA LEU A 397 7.13 -5.86 26.72
C LEU A 397 7.06 -4.48 26.02
N ILE A 398 6.73 -4.44 24.73
CA ILE A 398 6.50 -3.20 23.96
C ILE A 398 5.24 -2.48 24.47
N ASP A 399 4.15 -3.22 24.63
CA ASP A 399 2.87 -2.71 25.16
C ASP A 399 3.09 -2.06 26.54
N LYS A 400 3.86 -2.71 27.44
CA LYS A 400 4.17 -2.15 28.77
C LYS A 400 5.12 -0.95 28.75
N THR A 401 5.97 -0.82 27.74
CA THR A 401 6.94 0.28 27.60
C THR A 401 6.27 1.57 27.11
N LEU A 402 5.33 1.47 26.16
CA LEU A 402 4.63 2.62 25.58
C LEU A 402 3.38 3.05 26.37
N GLN A 403 2.77 2.16 27.15
CA GLN A 403 1.55 2.45 27.93
C GLN A 403 1.82 3.15 29.27
N LYS A 404 3.08 3.19 29.77
CA LYS A 404 3.41 3.82 31.06
C LYS A 404 4.13 5.16 30.85
N GLU A 405 3.55 6.24 31.38
CA GLU A 405 4.12 7.59 31.25
C GLU A 405 5.58 7.67 31.73
N ARG A 406 5.91 7.07 32.89
CA ARG A 406 7.29 7.01 33.41
C ARG A 406 8.27 6.33 32.45
N SER A 407 7.83 5.30 31.75
CA SER A 407 8.65 4.52 30.81
C SER A 407 8.88 5.29 29.52
N LEU A 408 7.83 5.96 29.02
CA LEU A 408 7.89 6.89 27.90
C LEU A 408 8.82 8.07 28.18
N GLU A 409 8.71 8.70 29.35
CA GLU A 409 9.57 9.81 29.79
C GLU A 409 11.04 9.37 29.88
N TYR A 410 11.31 8.22 30.49
CA TYR A 410 12.69 7.71 30.59
C TYR A 410 13.31 7.46 29.22
N LEU A 411 12.60 6.79 28.31
CA LEU A 411 13.12 6.52 26.97
C LEU A 411 13.33 7.82 26.18
N LYS A 412 12.42 8.78 26.31
CA LYS A 412 12.55 10.12 25.73
C LYS A 412 13.79 10.83 26.27
N ASP A 413 14.02 10.82 27.58
CA ASP A 413 15.22 11.39 28.20
C ASP A 413 16.49 10.74 27.66
N TYR A 414 16.50 9.41 27.54
CA TYR A 414 17.65 8.68 26.99
C TYR A 414 17.95 9.05 25.53
N ILE A 415 16.90 9.25 24.71
CA ILE A 415 17.02 9.73 23.33
C ILE A 415 17.71 11.10 23.28
N PHE A 416 17.30 12.06 24.11
CA PHE A 416 17.89 13.40 24.13
C PHE A 416 19.28 13.44 24.75
N LEU A 417 19.54 12.64 25.78
CA LEU A 417 20.86 12.52 26.42
C LEU A 417 21.93 11.94 25.49
N THR A 418 21.53 10.99 24.65
CA THR A 418 22.43 10.27 23.74
C THR A 418 22.41 10.82 22.32
N HIS A 419 21.52 11.75 21.99
CA HIS A 419 21.30 12.22 20.61
C HIS A 419 20.95 11.08 19.63
N ALA A 420 20.09 10.15 20.07
CA ALA A 420 19.74 8.97 19.27
C ALA A 420 19.09 9.35 17.93
N THR A 421 19.64 8.82 16.83
CA THR A 421 19.17 9.04 15.46
C THR A 421 17.98 8.15 15.10
N GLY A 422 18.00 6.88 15.53
CA GLY A 422 16.92 5.93 15.29
C GLY A 422 17.04 4.68 16.14
N LEU A 423 15.89 4.08 16.46
CA LEU A 423 15.78 2.94 17.39
C LEU A 423 14.83 1.88 16.84
N SER A 424 15.09 0.61 17.14
CA SER A 424 14.26 -0.53 16.77
C SER A 424 13.60 -1.20 17.99
N TRP A 425 12.75 -2.20 17.74
CA TRP A 425 11.89 -2.94 18.68
C TRP A 425 10.67 -2.17 19.18
N ILE A 426 10.71 -0.84 19.21
CA ILE A 426 9.56 0.00 19.58
C ILE A 426 8.59 0.29 18.42
N ASP A 427 8.89 -0.24 17.23
CA ASP A 427 8.12 -0.03 16.01
C ASP A 427 6.89 -0.95 15.89
N ARG A 428 6.82 -2.05 16.66
CA ARG A 428 5.74 -3.05 16.63
C ARG A 428 4.57 -2.76 17.59
N TYR A 429 4.33 -1.49 17.89
CA TYR A 429 3.21 -1.08 18.75
C TYR A 429 1.84 -1.27 18.08
N ASN A 430 0.77 -1.36 18.85
CA ASN A 430 -0.58 -1.47 18.31
C ASN A 430 -1.10 -0.11 17.81
N HIS A 431 -1.18 0.09 16.50
CA HIS A 431 -1.61 1.38 15.92
C HIS A 431 -3.08 1.71 16.18
N ASN A 432 -3.90 0.70 16.46
CA ASN A 432 -5.31 0.90 16.76
C ASN A 432 -5.51 1.30 18.23
N ASN A 433 -4.47 1.23 19.06
CA ASN A 433 -4.48 1.74 20.42
C ASN A 433 -4.08 3.23 20.42
N PRO A 434 -4.98 4.17 20.76
CA PRO A 434 -4.70 5.59 20.76
C PRO A 434 -3.54 6.01 21.68
N ASP A 435 -3.37 5.33 22.83
CA ASP A 435 -2.32 5.67 23.81
C ASP A 435 -0.93 5.28 23.30
N GLU A 436 -0.81 4.11 22.69
CA GLU A 436 0.43 3.66 22.07
C GLU A 436 0.76 4.47 20.82
N ALA A 437 -0.25 4.82 20.00
CA ALA A 437 -0.06 5.71 18.86
C ALA A 437 0.40 7.12 19.28
N ARG A 438 -0.12 7.64 20.42
CA ARG A 438 0.35 8.89 21.04
C ARG A 438 1.81 8.76 21.48
N ALA A 439 2.14 7.73 22.26
CA ALA A 439 3.49 7.48 22.76
C ALA A 439 4.51 7.30 21.62
N ALA A 440 4.15 6.51 20.60
CA ALA A 440 4.95 6.31 19.40
C ALA A 440 5.22 7.64 18.66
N SER A 441 4.20 8.49 18.53
CA SER A 441 4.35 9.84 17.95
C SER A 441 5.34 10.71 18.75
N ILE A 442 5.26 10.68 20.09
CA ILE A 442 6.18 11.43 20.98
C ILE A 442 7.63 10.98 20.78
N LEU A 443 7.89 9.67 20.77
CA LEU A 443 9.24 9.13 20.60
C LEU A 443 9.80 9.39 19.21
N GLN A 444 8.99 9.21 18.16
CA GLN A 444 9.40 9.47 16.77
C GLN A 444 9.81 10.93 16.56
N LYS A 445 9.05 11.87 17.13
CA LYS A 445 9.37 13.31 17.09
C LYS A 445 10.71 13.62 17.76
N SER A 446 11.02 12.90 18.83
CA SER A 446 12.20 13.14 19.67
C SER A 446 13.50 12.66 19.01
N MET A 447 13.46 11.61 18.18
CA MET A 447 14.66 11.03 17.56
C MET A 447 15.14 11.74 16.30
N GLY A 448 16.47 11.77 16.09
CA GLY A 448 17.08 12.27 14.86
C GLY A 448 16.79 13.75 14.62
N TYR A 449 16.79 14.16 13.35
CA TYR A 449 16.52 15.55 12.99
C TYR A 449 15.02 15.86 12.91
N ARG A 450 14.70 17.14 13.12
CA ARG A 450 13.35 17.71 12.93
C ARG A 450 13.46 19.18 12.57
N PHE A 451 13.66 19.47 11.28
CA PHE A 451 13.84 20.84 10.81
C PHE A 451 12.51 21.57 10.75
N PHE A 452 12.43 22.72 11.41
CA PHE A 452 11.26 23.58 11.44
C PHE A 452 11.65 24.99 10.98
N ILE A 453 10.83 25.58 10.10
CA ILE A 453 10.97 26.96 9.63
C ILE A 453 10.03 27.83 10.46
N PRO A 454 10.52 28.60 11.46
CA PRO A 454 9.65 29.44 12.29
C PRO A 454 9.19 30.72 11.57
N ASN A 455 10.01 31.26 10.66
CA ASN A 455 9.66 32.47 9.91
C ASN A 455 10.42 32.57 8.57
N ALA A 456 9.85 33.35 7.66
CA ALA A 456 10.47 33.72 6.39
C ALA A 456 10.12 35.15 5.99
N THR A 457 11.04 35.78 5.27
CA THR A 457 10.87 37.07 4.60
C THR A 457 11.25 36.94 3.13
N TYR A 458 10.44 37.45 2.21
CA TYR A 458 10.70 37.31 0.76
C TYR A 458 10.14 38.49 -0.04
N THR A 459 10.61 38.66 -1.28
CA THR A 459 10.08 39.67 -2.22
C THR A 459 8.60 39.42 -2.52
N LYS A 460 7.73 40.42 -2.28
CA LYS A 460 6.29 40.34 -2.56
C LYS A 460 6.01 40.29 -4.07
N LYS A 461 6.64 41.22 -4.80
CA LYS A 461 6.47 41.41 -6.24
C LYS A 461 7.84 41.52 -6.92
N VAL A 462 8.12 40.59 -7.82
CA VAL A 462 9.31 40.59 -8.68
C VAL A 462 9.05 41.52 -9.88
N GLY A 463 9.92 42.52 -10.05
CA GLY A 463 9.86 43.48 -11.15
C GLY A 463 10.64 43.04 -12.40
N ASP A 464 10.88 43.98 -13.30
CA ASP A 464 11.55 43.75 -14.60
C ASP A 464 13.00 43.21 -14.46
N ASP A 465 13.63 43.44 -13.31
CA ASP A 465 14.97 42.92 -13.00
C ASP A 465 14.98 41.41 -12.69
N LYS A 466 13.78 40.80 -12.59
CA LYS A 466 13.54 39.38 -12.30
C LYS A 466 14.22 38.90 -11.01
N LYS A 467 14.43 39.78 -10.03
CA LYS A 467 15.07 39.44 -8.76
C LYS A 467 14.07 38.99 -7.70
N LEU A 468 14.32 37.80 -7.15
CA LEU A 468 13.60 37.24 -6.01
C LEU A 468 14.57 37.08 -4.84
N HIS A 469 14.32 37.79 -3.74
CA HIS A 469 15.04 37.63 -2.48
C HIS A 469 14.23 36.72 -1.55
N LEU A 470 14.91 35.77 -0.90
CA LEU A 470 14.33 34.91 0.14
C LEU A 470 15.29 34.81 1.33
N LYS A 471 14.74 35.03 2.51
CA LYS A 471 15.37 34.80 3.81
C LYS A 471 14.46 33.98 4.68
N PHE A 472 14.94 32.91 5.31
CA PHE A 472 14.14 32.17 6.29
C PHE A 472 15.01 31.57 7.39
N ALA A 473 14.38 31.41 8.56
CA ALA A 473 15.00 30.77 9.70
C ALA A 473 14.76 29.26 9.68
N VAL A 474 15.67 28.48 10.25
CA VAL A 474 15.53 27.03 10.48
C VAL A 474 16.01 26.66 11.87
N LYS A 475 15.28 25.80 12.57
CA LYS A 475 15.68 25.15 13.83
C LYS A 475 15.63 23.63 13.68
N ASN A 476 16.56 22.91 14.30
CA ASN A 476 16.44 21.47 14.46
C ASN A 476 15.88 21.17 15.86
N LEU A 477 14.61 20.75 15.92
CA LEU A 477 13.90 20.47 17.17
C LEU A 477 14.04 19.02 17.64
N GLY A 478 14.74 18.17 16.88
CA GLY A 478 14.97 16.77 17.23
C GLY A 478 16.17 16.59 18.15
N SER A 479 16.59 15.34 18.37
CA SER A 479 17.76 15.01 19.18
C SER A 479 19.06 14.90 18.39
N ALA A 480 19.06 14.75 17.06
CA ALA A 480 20.29 14.50 16.27
C ALA A 480 20.38 15.33 14.98
N PRO A 481 21.58 15.54 14.42
CA PRO A 481 21.79 16.15 13.11
C PRO A 481 21.26 15.31 11.93
N PHE A 482 21.24 15.93 10.76
CA PHE A 482 21.20 15.22 9.48
C PHE A 482 22.64 14.96 9.02
N TYR A 483 22.98 13.74 8.60
CA TYR A 483 24.39 13.33 8.41
C TYR A 483 24.90 13.41 6.96
N TYR A 484 24.02 13.63 5.98
CA TYR A 484 24.37 13.67 4.56
C TYR A 484 24.18 15.06 3.97
N ARG A 485 24.98 15.40 2.95
CA ARG A 485 24.89 16.70 2.30
C ARG A 485 23.80 16.67 1.23
N TRP A 486 22.55 16.81 1.65
CA TRP A 486 21.40 16.88 0.75
C TRP A 486 21.10 18.34 0.37
N PRO A 487 20.84 18.62 -0.91
CA PRO A 487 20.61 19.99 -1.37
C PRO A 487 19.27 20.54 -0.90
N LEU A 488 19.26 21.82 -0.56
CA LEU A 488 18.06 22.62 -0.36
C LEU A 488 17.64 23.20 -1.72
N GLU A 489 16.36 23.16 -2.03
CA GLU A 489 15.73 23.76 -3.21
C GLU A 489 14.76 24.87 -2.80
N VAL A 490 14.74 25.93 -3.61
CA VAL A 490 13.67 26.93 -3.65
C VAL A 490 12.93 26.76 -4.97
N SER A 491 11.60 26.87 -4.93
CA SER A 491 10.72 26.68 -6.09
C SER A 491 9.59 27.70 -6.13
N LEU A 492 9.15 28.03 -7.34
CA LEU A 492 7.88 28.69 -7.61
C LEU A 492 6.93 27.63 -8.16
N LEU A 493 5.77 27.52 -7.53
CA LEU A 493 4.72 26.58 -7.90
C LEU A 493 3.57 27.31 -8.56
N ASP A 494 2.93 26.63 -9.50
CA ASP A 494 1.65 27.07 -10.05
C ASP A 494 0.56 27.01 -8.96
N PRO A 495 -0.22 28.09 -8.72
CA PRO A 495 -1.17 28.13 -7.62
C PRO A 495 -2.33 27.13 -7.72
N GLN A 496 -2.67 26.66 -8.92
CA GLN A 496 -3.78 25.73 -9.13
C GLN A 496 -3.35 24.29 -8.98
N THR A 497 -2.24 23.93 -9.64
CA THR A 497 -1.74 22.56 -9.71
C THR A 497 -0.76 22.23 -8.59
N LYS A 498 -0.13 23.25 -7.97
CA LYS A 498 0.96 23.13 -6.99
C LYS A 498 2.24 22.49 -7.54
N GLU A 499 2.32 22.30 -8.85
CA GLU A 499 3.51 21.75 -9.51
C GLU A 499 4.58 22.84 -9.71
N PRO A 500 5.88 22.49 -9.64
CA PRO A 500 6.96 23.45 -9.83
C PRO A 500 7.03 23.90 -11.28
N ILE A 501 6.96 25.20 -11.50
CA ILE A 501 7.19 25.84 -12.80
C ILE A 501 8.61 26.40 -12.92
N TRP A 502 9.25 26.63 -11.77
CA TRP A 502 10.64 27.04 -11.65
C TRP A 502 11.19 26.53 -10.32
N HIS A 503 12.46 26.14 -10.32
CA HIS A 503 13.16 25.75 -9.10
C HIS A 503 14.68 25.90 -9.26
N GLN A 504 15.38 26.09 -8.14
CA GLN A 504 16.83 26.19 -8.10
C GLN A 504 17.38 25.73 -6.74
N LYS A 505 18.53 25.04 -6.75
CA LYS A 505 19.25 24.62 -5.54
C LYS A 505 19.96 25.81 -4.87
N VAL A 506 20.07 25.76 -3.55
CA VAL A 506 20.76 26.78 -2.73
C VAL A 506 22.19 26.31 -2.43
N ASP A 507 23.15 26.75 -3.24
CA ASP A 507 24.53 26.24 -3.23
C ASP A 507 25.29 26.43 -1.89
N GLN A 508 24.93 27.46 -1.13
CA GLN A 508 25.65 27.83 0.10
C GLN A 508 25.12 27.16 1.38
N THR A 509 24.06 26.35 1.29
CA THR A 509 23.45 25.71 2.47
C THR A 509 24.01 24.31 2.71
N ASP A 510 24.48 24.06 3.94
CA ASP A 510 24.87 22.73 4.41
C ASP A 510 23.98 22.33 5.58
N ILE A 511 22.94 21.54 5.29
CA ILE A 511 21.90 21.19 6.27
C ILE A 511 22.43 20.34 7.44
N ARG A 512 23.62 19.74 7.30
CA ARG A 512 24.28 19.00 8.40
C ARG A 512 24.67 19.91 9.55
N LYS A 513 24.82 21.21 9.29
CA LYS A 513 25.15 22.23 10.29
C LYS A 513 23.95 22.69 11.10
N TRP A 514 22.72 22.29 10.75
CA TRP A 514 21.52 22.59 11.52
C TRP A 514 21.42 21.65 12.72
N LEU A 515 22.20 21.96 13.75
CA LEU A 515 22.35 21.09 14.92
C LEU A 515 21.16 21.22 15.89
N PRO A 516 20.80 20.13 16.59
CA PRO A 516 19.82 20.16 17.69
C PRO A 516 20.38 20.92 18.91
N GLY A 517 19.55 21.06 19.95
CA GLY A 517 20.03 21.51 21.27
C GLY A 517 21.02 20.51 21.89
N ASP A 518 21.72 20.92 22.94
CA ASP A 518 22.75 20.14 23.64
C ASP A 518 22.62 20.28 25.17
N ASP A 519 23.22 19.35 25.91
CA ASP A 519 23.17 19.24 27.37
C ASP A 519 21.72 19.13 27.92
N TRP A 520 21.08 18.01 27.63
CA TRP A 520 19.70 17.72 28.08
C TRP A 520 19.60 17.67 29.61
N ASP A 521 18.65 18.43 30.15
CA ASP A 521 18.32 18.48 31.57
C ASP A 521 16.98 17.80 31.83
N MET A 522 17.01 16.59 32.37
CA MET A 522 15.81 15.77 32.64
C MET A 522 14.86 16.46 33.63
N GLN A 523 15.38 17.26 34.57
CA GLN A 523 14.55 17.94 35.58
C GLN A 523 13.68 19.04 34.97
N SER A 524 14.24 19.83 34.05
CA SER A 524 13.50 20.90 33.38
C SER A 524 12.97 20.51 31.99
N ASN A 525 13.18 19.26 31.57
CA ASN A 525 12.69 18.66 30.32
C ASN A 525 13.03 19.52 29.10
N ARG A 526 14.27 20.03 29.06
CA ARG A 526 14.81 20.87 27.98
C ARG A 526 16.32 20.76 27.88
N TYR A 527 16.84 21.11 26.72
CA TYR A 527 18.26 21.36 26.54
C TYR A 527 18.69 22.64 27.26
N ARG A 528 19.78 22.58 28.02
CA ARG A 528 20.40 23.77 28.63
C ARG A 528 21.03 24.66 27.57
N ILE A 529 21.51 24.06 26.49
CA ILE A 529 21.95 24.75 25.28
C ILE A 529 20.83 24.57 24.25
N PRO A 530 19.92 25.54 24.09
CA PRO A 530 18.79 25.39 23.16
C PRO A 530 19.27 25.28 21.71
N ALA A 531 18.45 24.65 20.86
CA ALA A 531 18.72 24.56 19.43
C ALA A 531 18.91 25.95 18.81
N GLN A 532 19.99 26.14 18.06
CA GLN A 532 20.27 27.41 17.40
C GLN A 532 19.29 27.67 16.25
N THR A 533 18.94 28.94 16.05
CA THR A 533 18.27 29.39 14.83
C THR A 533 19.31 29.66 13.74
N TYR A 534 19.23 28.93 12.64
CA TYR A 534 20.05 29.16 11.44
C TYR A 534 19.28 30.02 10.46
N THR A 535 19.97 30.90 9.74
CA THR A 535 19.38 31.74 8.70
C THR A 535 19.87 31.28 7.33
N VAL A 536 18.94 31.02 6.42
CA VAL A 536 19.21 30.87 4.99
C VAL A 536 18.77 32.15 4.31
N GLU A 537 19.67 32.77 3.55
CA GLU A 537 19.42 34.02 2.83
C GLU A 537 20.03 33.88 1.43
N THR A 538 19.22 34.14 0.40
CA THR A 538 19.59 33.87 -0.99
C THR A 538 18.81 34.76 -1.95
N ASP A 539 19.47 35.12 -3.05
CA ASP A 539 18.89 35.88 -4.16
C ASP A 539 18.87 35.01 -5.41
N PHE A 540 17.75 35.03 -6.13
CA PHE A 540 17.56 34.35 -7.39
C PHE A 540 17.26 35.35 -8.51
N THR A 541 17.76 35.03 -9.70
CA THR A 541 17.36 35.71 -10.94
C THR A 541 16.44 34.77 -11.71
N LEU A 542 15.16 35.10 -11.78
CA LEU A 542 14.16 34.31 -12.49
C LEU A 542 14.35 34.41 -14.01
N PRO A 543 14.04 33.34 -14.78
CA PRO A 543 14.21 33.38 -16.22
C PRO A 543 13.24 34.38 -16.86
N GLN A 544 13.69 35.05 -17.92
CA GLN A 544 12.86 36.00 -18.66
C GLN A 544 11.64 35.36 -19.32
N SER A 545 11.69 34.04 -19.58
CA SER A 545 10.59 33.26 -20.12
C SER A 545 9.50 32.93 -19.09
N LEU A 546 9.70 33.22 -17.79
CA LEU A 546 8.65 33.03 -16.79
C LEU A 546 7.57 34.09 -17.01
N GLU A 547 6.34 33.61 -17.25
CA GLU A 547 5.17 34.45 -17.51
C GLU A 547 4.88 35.39 -16.33
N GLU A 548 4.19 36.49 -16.61
CA GLU A 548 3.68 37.36 -15.56
C GLU A 548 2.47 36.71 -14.89
N GLY A 549 2.42 36.73 -13.57
CA GLY A 549 1.39 36.03 -12.81
C GLY A 549 1.72 35.88 -11.33
N GLU A 550 0.83 35.21 -10.61
CA GLU A 550 1.00 34.87 -9.20
C GLU A 550 1.49 33.44 -9.06
N TYR A 551 2.42 33.23 -8.12
CA TYR A 551 3.05 31.94 -7.88
C TYR A 551 3.21 31.68 -6.38
N ILE A 552 3.32 30.41 -6.01
CA ILE A 552 3.60 30.02 -4.61
C ILE A 552 5.10 29.79 -4.46
N LEU A 553 5.75 30.55 -3.58
CA LEU A 553 7.13 30.31 -3.15
C LEU A 553 7.16 29.13 -2.19
N ALA A 554 8.00 28.14 -2.44
CA ALA A 554 8.14 26.96 -1.60
C ALA A 554 9.60 26.49 -1.49
N VAL A 555 9.91 25.75 -0.42
CA VAL A 555 11.21 25.11 -0.20
C VAL A 555 11.08 23.60 -0.04
N ALA A 556 12.14 22.88 -0.41
CA ALA A 556 12.25 21.43 -0.24
C ALA A 556 13.70 21.01 0.02
N ILE A 557 13.90 19.90 0.72
CA ILE A 557 15.21 19.25 0.83
C ILE A 557 15.17 17.99 -0.03
N LEU A 558 16.07 17.93 -1.01
CA LEU A 558 16.06 16.89 -2.03
C LEU A 558 16.97 15.73 -1.65
N ASP A 559 16.56 14.51 -1.98
CA ASP A 559 17.51 13.42 -2.13
C ASP A 559 18.38 13.71 -3.37
N PRO A 560 19.73 13.71 -3.26
CA PRO A 560 20.62 13.84 -4.42
C PRO A 560 20.34 12.82 -5.53
N ALA A 561 19.71 11.69 -5.18
CA ALA A 561 19.29 10.67 -6.11
C ALA A 561 18.01 11.12 -6.85
N GLY A 562 18.19 11.67 -8.05
CA GLY A 562 17.10 12.18 -8.89
C GLY A 562 16.59 13.58 -8.51
N ASP A 563 17.25 14.24 -7.56
CA ASP A 563 16.92 15.60 -7.10
C ASP A 563 15.43 15.77 -6.78
N LYS A 564 14.87 14.79 -6.06
CA LYS A 564 13.45 14.77 -5.66
C LYS A 564 13.30 15.21 -4.20
N PRO A 565 12.26 15.99 -3.86
CA PRO A 565 11.94 16.24 -2.46
C PRO A 565 11.76 14.94 -1.69
N SER A 566 12.51 14.81 -0.59
CA SER A 566 12.52 13.58 0.21
C SER A 566 12.56 13.83 1.71
N VAL A 567 12.95 15.02 2.15
CA VAL A 567 12.89 15.42 3.57
C VAL A 567 11.86 16.52 3.76
N ARG A 568 10.92 16.28 4.67
CA ARG A 568 9.89 17.24 5.06
C ARG A 568 10.39 18.17 6.16
N PHE A 569 10.09 19.46 6.04
CA PHE A 569 10.12 20.37 7.19
C PHE A 569 8.93 20.09 8.09
N ALA A 570 9.13 20.20 9.40
CA ALA A 570 8.13 20.01 10.45
C ALA A 570 7.22 21.23 10.58
N ASN A 571 6.68 21.70 9.46
CA ASN A 571 5.80 22.84 9.33
C ASN A 571 4.35 22.36 9.10
N THR A 572 3.35 23.10 9.60
CA THR A 572 1.93 22.80 9.30
C THR A 572 1.56 23.10 7.84
N ASN A 573 2.23 24.08 7.24
CA ASN A 573 2.13 24.43 5.84
C ASN A 573 2.91 23.43 4.97
N TYR A 574 2.18 22.57 4.27
CA TYR A 574 2.75 21.47 3.48
C TYR A 574 1.92 21.22 2.22
N TYR A 575 2.59 20.90 1.12
CA TYR A 575 1.97 20.31 -0.06
C TYR A 575 2.56 18.93 -0.34
N LYS A 576 1.71 18.02 -0.82
CA LYS A 576 2.11 16.67 -1.24
C LYS A 576 3.32 16.71 -2.17
N ASN A 577 4.11 15.65 -2.17
CA ASN A 577 5.39 15.57 -2.86
C ASN A 577 6.49 16.45 -2.23
N GLY A 578 6.36 16.83 -0.95
CA GLY A 578 7.52 17.21 -0.13
C GLY A 578 7.86 18.69 -0.07
N ARG A 579 6.97 19.57 -0.53
CA ARG A 579 7.23 21.02 -0.56
C ARG A 579 6.56 21.75 0.59
N THR A 580 7.29 22.68 1.20
CA THR A 580 6.80 23.56 2.27
C THR A 580 6.56 24.96 1.68
N PRO A 581 5.29 25.34 1.40
CA PRO A 581 4.97 26.64 0.83
C PRO A 581 5.17 27.76 1.85
N LEU A 582 5.89 28.81 1.47
CA LEU A 582 6.17 29.98 2.29
C LEU A 582 5.17 31.13 2.05
N GLY A 583 4.65 31.27 0.83
CA GLY A 583 3.64 32.29 0.53
C GLY A 583 3.57 32.68 -0.94
N MET A 584 2.71 33.67 -1.23
CA MET A 584 2.45 34.13 -2.59
C MET A 584 3.47 35.16 -3.04
N VAL A 585 3.97 35.01 -4.26
CA VAL A 585 4.86 35.95 -4.95
C VAL A 585 4.25 36.31 -6.29
N GLY A 586 4.19 37.61 -6.61
CA GLY A 586 3.80 38.07 -7.94
C GLY A 586 5.02 38.32 -8.83
N VAL A 587 4.96 37.91 -10.09
CA VAL A 587 5.94 38.26 -11.14
C VAL A 587 5.24 39.22 -12.10
N GLY A 588 5.69 40.47 -12.18
CA GLY A 588 5.04 41.52 -12.98
C GLY A 588 3.72 42.05 -12.38
N VAL A 589 3.04 41.27 -11.54
CA VAL A 589 1.76 41.61 -10.88
C VAL A 589 1.89 41.72 -9.37
N ASP A 590 0.98 42.43 -8.70
CA ASP A 590 0.91 42.47 -7.23
C ASP A 590 0.00 41.33 -6.75
N PRO A 591 0.51 40.35 -5.98
CA PRO A 591 -0.26 39.17 -5.63
C PRO A 591 -1.48 39.52 -4.76
N GLN A 592 -2.66 39.07 -5.18
CA GLN A 592 -3.95 39.22 -4.51
C GLN A 592 -4.47 37.88 -3.93
N GLY A 593 -3.96 36.75 -4.41
CA GLY A 593 -4.37 35.41 -3.96
C GLY A 593 -3.92 35.08 -2.54
N THR A 594 -4.68 34.19 -1.88
CA THR A 594 -4.27 33.52 -0.64
C THR A 594 -3.67 32.16 -0.96
N LEU A 595 -2.83 31.63 -0.06
CA LEU A 595 -2.29 30.28 -0.22
C LEU A 595 -3.44 29.25 -0.27
N PRO A 596 -3.42 28.31 -1.23
CA PRO A 596 -4.33 27.17 -1.23
C PRO A 596 -4.17 26.32 0.05
N ALA A 597 -5.26 25.63 0.41
CA ALA A 597 -5.27 24.73 1.57
C ALA A 597 -4.11 23.73 1.56
N PHE A 598 -3.49 23.57 2.74
CA PHE A 598 -2.37 22.67 2.97
C PHE A 598 -2.81 21.20 3.05
N ASP A 599 -1.92 20.30 2.63
CA ASP A 599 -2.12 18.86 2.68
C ASP A 599 -1.71 18.28 4.04
N GLU A 600 -2.25 17.12 4.41
CA GLU A 600 -1.78 16.39 5.59
C GLU A 600 -0.37 15.82 5.39
N ILE A 601 0.56 16.27 6.21
CA ILE A 601 1.98 15.93 6.12
C ILE A 601 2.33 14.48 6.51
N GLY A 602 1.56 13.86 7.42
CA GLY A 602 1.89 12.57 8.04
C GLY A 602 1.66 11.34 7.16
N GLY A 603 0.92 11.47 6.06
CA GLY A 603 0.43 10.35 5.25
C GLY A 603 0.82 10.36 3.78
N ASP A 604 1.63 11.32 3.33
CA ASP A 604 1.94 11.52 1.91
C ASP A 604 2.75 10.34 1.32
N PRO A 605 2.15 9.55 0.39
CA PRO A 605 2.81 8.45 -0.29
C PRO A 605 3.66 8.90 -1.49
N GLY A 606 3.64 10.20 -1.84
CA GLY A 606 4.26 10.73 -3.05
C GLY A 606 5.78 10.96 -2.96
N LEU A 607 6.37 10.95 -1.77
CA LEU A 607 7.83 11.03 -1.65
C LEU A 607 8.50 9.77 -2.16
N ARG A 608 9.48 9.97 -3.03
CA ARG A 608 10.34 8.96 -3.63
C ARG A 608 11.62 9.61 -4.14
N TYR A 609 12.64 8.81 -4.40
CA TYR A 609 13.89 9.25 -5.03
C TYR A 609 14.22 8.33 -6.20
N ASN A 610 15.06 8.80 -7.12
CA ASN A 610 15.43 8.01 -8.30
C ASN A 610 16.84 7.48 -8.12
N ILE A 611 17.11 6.26 -8.56
CA ILE A 611 18.48 5.77 -8.66
C ILE A 611 19.06 6.37 -9.93
N ALA A 612 20.24 7.00 -9.84
CA ALA A 612 20.89 7.63 -10.99
C ALA A 612 21.24 6.56 -12.06
N ASN A 613 20.33 6.43 -13.03
CA ASN A 613 20.46 5.93 -14.40
C ASN A 613 19.19 6.28 -15.21
N GLU A 614 18.37 7.24 -14.75
CA GLU A 614 17.03 7.54 -15.28
C GLU A 614 16.83 9.01 -15.71
N ASP A 615 17.83 9.89 -15.59
CA ASP A 615 17.73 11.31 -15.94
C ASP A 615 18.51 11.71 -17.21
N GLY A 616 18.10 11.14 -18.34
CA GLY A 616 17.78 11.94 -19.53
C GLY A 616 18.78 12.94 -20.12
N SER A 617 20.10 12.74 -20.05
CA SER A 617 21.06 13.57 -20.82
C SER A 617 22.31 12.87 -21.39
N GLY A 618 22.41 11.55 -21.27
CA GLY A 618 23.38 10.77 -22.03
C GLY A 618 22.67 9.94 -23.08
N THR A 619 23.02 10.09 -24.36
CA THR A 619 22.83 8.99 -25.31
C THR A 619 23.64 7.81 -24.80
N ASN A 620 23.03 6.95 -23.97
CA ASN A 620 23.71 5.78 -23.45
C ASN A 620 23.78 4.77 -24.59
N THR A 621 24.92 4.75 -25.29
CA THR A 621 25.17 3.86 -26.42
C THR A 621 25.48 2.43 -25.99
N GLN A 622 25.28 2.07 -24.73
CA GLN A 622 25.51 0.72 -24.23
C GLN A 622 24.18 0.09 -23.85
N ASN A 623 23.48 -0.42 -24.87
CA ASN A 623 22.46 -1.41 -24.64
C ASN A 623 23.14 -2.69 -24.14
N THR A 624 22.80 -3.13 -22.94
CA THR A 624 23.28 -4.40 -22.36
C THR A 624 22.12 -5.34 -22.11
N ILE A 625 22.40 -6.63 -22.17
CA ILE A 625 21.53 -7.67 -21.63
C ILE A 625 22.37 -8.33 -20.54
N ASP A 626 21.95 -8.14 -19.30
CA ASP A 626 22.67 -8.57 -18.10
C ASP A 626 22.24 -9.99 -17.71
N SER A 627 20.94 -10.29 -17.86
CA SER A 627 20.41 -11.64 -17.68
C SER A 627 19.17 -11.88 -18.54
N LEU A 628 18.91 -13.15 -18.80
CA LEU A 628 17.66 -13.61 -19.37
C LEU A 628 16.98 -14.54 -18.38
N ASP A 629 15.67 -14.42 -18.26
CA ASP A 629 14.86 -15.46 -17.63
C ASP A 629 13.56 -15.65 -18.40
N ALA A 630 12.88 -16.73 -18.05
CA ALA A 630 11.57 -17.02 -18.57
C ALA A 630 10.68 -17.45 -17.41
N GLU A 631 9.43 -17.04 -17.50
CA GLU A 631 8.38 -17.51 -16.61
C GLU A 631 7.18 -17.94 -17.46
N SER A 632 6.37 -18.81 -16.89
CA SER A 632 5.16 -19.29 -17.53
C SER A 632 4.08 -19.40 -16.49
N ASP A 633 2.89 -18.91 -16.81
CA ASP A 633 1.64 -19.20 -16.07
C ASP A 633 0.95 -20.47 -16.61
N GLN A 634 1.66 -21.23 -17.44
CA GLN A 634 1.26 -22.42 -18.20
C GLN A 634 0.30 -22.16 -19.38
N GLU A 635 -0.20 -20.94 -19.56
CA GLU A 635 -0.88 -20.50 -20.78
C GLU A 635 0.04 -19.65 -21.67
N MET A 636 0.83 -18.78 -21.06
CA MET A 636 1.70 -17.81 -21.68
C MET A 636 3.15 -18.04 -21.23
N LEU A 637 4.06 -18.15 -22.18
CA LEU A 637 5.49 -18.04 -21.96
C LEU A 637 5.88 -16.57 -22.00
N ALA A 638 6.41 -16.05 -20.90
CA ALA A 638 7.05 -14.75 -20.83
C ALA A 638 8.56 -14.94 -20.88
N LEU A 639 9.21 -14.35 -21.88
CA LEU A 639 10.66 -14.23 -21.97
C LEU A 639 11.05 -12.83 -21.52
N ASN A 640 11.95 -12.76 -20.55
CA ASN A 640 12.41 -11.53 -19.94
C ASN A 640 13.88 -11.31 -20.26
N ALA A 641 14.21 -10.12 -20.75
CA ALA A 641 15.57 -9.64 -20.85
C ALA A 641 15.75 -8.52 -19.83
N HIS A 642 16.72 -8.69 -18.95
CA HIS A 642 17.09 -7.71 -17.94
C HIS A 642 18.36 -7.04 -18.40
N GLY A 643 18.39 -5.72 -18.34
CA GLY A 643 19.58 -4.98 -18.72
C GLY A 643 19.33 -3.50 -18.84
N HIS A 644 20.34 -2.81 -19.36
CA HIS A 644 20.21 -1.40 -19.69
C HIS A 644 19.74 -1.25 -21.13
N PHE A 645 18.52 -0.73 -21.34
CA PHE A 645 17.95 -0.51 -22.66
C PHE A 645 17.71 0.98 -22.87
N ALA A 646 18.27 1.55 -23.94
CA ALA A 646 17.90 2.89 -24.37
C ALA A 646 16.40 2.94 -24.73
N GLN A 647 15.77 4.10 -24.52
CA GLN A 647 14.31 4.29 -24.68
C GLN A 647 13.79 3.93 -26.08
N ASP A 648 14.67 3.92 -27.09
CA ASP A 648 14.40 3.66 -28.50
C ASP A 648 15.14 2.41 -29.05
N ALA A 649 15.70 1.58 -28.17
CA ALA A 649 16.36 0.33 -28.53
C ALA A 649 15.35 -0.72 -29.04
N HIS A 650 15.79 -1.56 -29.99
CA HIS A 650 14.99 -2.69 -30.48
C HIS A 650 15.42 -3.97 -29.79
N ILE A 651 14.47 -4.74 -29.27
CA ILE A 651 14.75 -5.99 -28.57
C ILE A 651 14.15 -7.15 -29.36
N ILE A 652 14.94 -8.20 -29.54
CA ILE A 652 14.60 -9.39 -30.31
C ILE A 652 14.90 -10.62 -29.45
N PHE A 653 13.93 -11.53 -29.35
CA PHE A 653 14.15 -12.86 -28.78
C PHE A 653 14.25 -13.90 -29.89
N PHE A 654 15.22 -14.80 -29.78
CA PHE A 654 15.42 -15.94 -30.66
C PHE A 654 15.15 -17.21 -29.86
N ILE A 655 14.32 -18.10 -30.40
CA ILE A 655 13.83 -19.28 -29.70
C ILE A 655 14.08 -20.51 -30.57
N ASP A 656 14.81 -21.46 -30.02
CA ASP A 656 15.01 -22.82 -30.51
C ASP A 656 14.01 -23.72 -29.76
N ALA A 657 13.04 -24.25 -30.51
CA ALA A 657 11.90 -24.99 -29.97
C ALA A 657 12.08 -26.50 -30.10
N ASP A 658 12.75 -26.96 -31.16
CA ASP A 658 13.05 -28.39 -31.33
C ASP A 658 14.31 -28.84 -30.59
N ASN A 659 15.09 -27.90 -30.05
CA ASN A 659 16.37 -28.11 -29.37
C ASN A 659 17.41 -28.81 -30.26
N ASP A 660 17.28 -28.71 -31.58
CA ASP A 660 18.27 -29.21 -32.54
C ASP A 660 19.13 -28.03 -33.05
N PRO A 661 20.41 -27.94 -32.64
CA PRO A 661 21.28 -26.86 -33.08
C PRO A 661 21.59 -26.87 -34.59
N ASN A 662 21.18 -27.92 -35.33
CA ASN A 662 21.38 -28.07 -36.77
C ASN A 662 20.17 -27.60 -37.60
N THR A 663 19.01 -27.38 -36.99
CA THR A 663 17.82 -26.79 -37.62
C THR A 663 17.76 -25.28 -37.29
N GLY A 664 16.80 -24.54 -37.83
CA GLY A 664 16.65 -23.11 -37.52
C GLY A 664 17.75 -22.15 -38.01
N TYR A 665 17.72 -20.94 -37.45
CA TYR A 665 18.64 -19.83 -37.77
C TYR A 665 19.83 -19.81 -36.81
N THR A 666 21.04 -19.75 -37.38
CA THR A 666 22.30 -19.71 -36.62
C THR A 666 23.18 -18.54 -37.06
N ARG A 667 23.61 -17.70 -36.11
CA ARG A 667 24.58 -16.61 -36.30
C ARG A 667 25.19 -16.16 -34.97
N GLY A 668 26.50 -16.33 -34.81
CA GLY A 668 27.18 -15.96 -33.57
C GLY A 668 26.71 -16.85 -32.43
N ASP A 669 26.27 -16.25 -31.32
CA ASP A 669 25.76 -16.95 -30.14
C ASP A 669 24.28 -17.38 -30.27
N ILE A 670 23.59 -16.99 -31.35
CA ILE A 670 22.26 -17.50 -31.70
C ILE A 670 22.46 -18.83 -32.43
N ILE A 671 21.94 -19.91 -31.85
CA ILE A 671 22.09 -21.28 -32.34
C ILE A 671 20.69 -21.91 -32.47
N GLY A 672 20.35 -22.44 -33.63
CA GLY A 672 19.16 -23.30 -33.76
C GLY A 672 17.80 -22.59 -33.80
N ALA A 673 17.73 -21.26 -33.95
CA ALA A 673 16.49 -20.54 -33.68
C ALA A 673 15.38 -20.81 -34.73
N ASP A 674 14.31 -21.49 -34.32
CA ASP A 674 13.09 -21.76 -35.10
C ASP A 674 12.16 -20.54 -35.18
N TYR A 675 12.11 -19.77 -34.10
CA TYR A 675 11.23 -18.63 -33.94
C TYR A 675 12.01 -17.37 -33.56
N LEU A 676 11.50 -16.23 -34.03
CA LEU A 676 11.98 -14.90 -33.67
C LEU A 676 10.77 -14.06 -33.27
N ILE A 677 10.92 -13.31 -32.18
CA ILE A 677 9.96 -12.29 -31.78
C ILE A 677 10.61 -10.93 -31.89
N GLN A 678 9.98 -10.06 -32.68
CA GLN A 678 10.41 -8.69 -32.90
C GLN A 678 9.19 -7.77 -32.86
N SER A 679 9.25 -6.74 -32.02
CA SER A 679 8.11 -5.85 -31.75
C SER A 679 6.86 -6.66 -31.36
N ASN A 680 5.73 -6.51 -32.08
CA ASN A 680 4.50 -7.26 -31.84
C ASN A 680 4.31 -8.46 -32.81
N GLY A 681 5.37 -8.97 -33.42
CA GLY A 681 5.31 -10.03 -34.43
C GLY A 681 6.08 -11.29 -34.01
N LEU A 682 5.43 -12.45 -34.13
CA LEU A 682 6.07 -13.75 -34.06
C LEU A 682 6.35 -14.24 -35.48
N TYR A 683 7.60 -14.62 -35.74
CA TYR A 683 8.06 -15.10 -37.03
C TYR A 683 8.67 -16.49 -36.90
N ARG A 684 8.48 -17.32 -37.92
CA ARG A 684 9.06 -18.66 -38.02
C ARG A 684 10.13 -18.69 -39.11
N TYR A 685 11.23 -19.39 -38.84
CA TYR A 685 12.28 -19.64 -39.80
C TYR A 685 11.81 -20.72 -40.80
N PRO A 686 11.84 -20.47 -42.13
CA PRO A 686 11.38 -21.46 -43.09
C PRO A 686 12.35 -22.65 -43.22
N ASP A 687 11.81 -23.87 -43.34
CA ASP A 687 12.61 -25.09 -43.54
C ASP A 687 13.56 -24.96 -44.74
N GLY A 688 14.84 -25.26 -44.53
CA GLY A 688 15.88 -25.19 -45.57
C GLY A 688 16.27 -23.78 -46.01
N ALA A 689 15.85 -22.73 -45.29
CA ALA A 689 16.27 -21.36 -45.57
C ALA A 689 17.75 -21.12 -45.20
N HIS A 690 18.36 -20.14 -45.86
CA HIS A 690 19.71 -19.64 -45.54
C HIS A 690 19.68 -18.11 -45.38
N GLY A 691 20.37 -17.60 -44.36
CA GLY A 691 20.49 -16.17 -44.06
C GLY A 691 19.28 -15.61 -43.30
N TRP A 692 19.14 -14.28 -43.25
CA TRP A 692 18.06 -13.61 -42.52
C TRP A 692 16.72 -13.68 -43.29
N LYS A 693 16.00 -14.81 -43.15
CA LYS A 693 14.69 -15.05 -43.80
C LYS A 693 13.67 -15.51 -42.76
N TRP A 694 12.65 -14.70 -42.53
CA TRP A 694 11.65 -14.93 -41.48
C TRP A 694 10.24 -14.71 -42.03
N THR A 695 9.32 -15.62 -41.73
CA THR A 695 7.91 -15.52 -42.14
C THR A 695 7.05 -15.22 -40.93
N LYS A 696 6.26 -14.14 -40.96
CA LYS A 696 5.36 -13.79 -39.87
C LYS A 696 4.24 -14.83 -39.76
N VAL A 697 4.07 -15.42 -38.57
CA VAL A 697 3.07 -16.48 -38.31
C VAL A 697 1.98 -16.05 -37.32
N ALA A 698 2.27 -15.09 -36.44
CA ALA A 698 1.28 -14.50 -35.54
C ALA A 698 1.64 -13.05 -35.16
N ASN A 699 0.67 -12.33 -34.59
CA ASN A 699 0.96 -11.13 -33.81
C ASN A 699 1.33 -11.59 -32.39
N GLY A 700 2.61 -11.53 -32.04
CA GLY A 700 3.15 -12.06 -30.80
C GLY A 700 3.57 -10.92 -29.87
N GLY A 701 2.88 -10.81 -28.74
CA GLY A 701 3.38 -10.22 -27.50
C GLY A 701 3.35 -8.70 -27.36
N VAL A 702 2.80 -8.26 -26.22
CA VAL A 702 2.97 -6.91 -25.69
C VAL A 702 4.42 -6.76 -25.26
N THR A 703 5.21 -5.93 -25.94
CA THR A 703 6.49 -5.47 -25.39
C THR A 703 6.19 -4.41 -24.34
N ARG A 704 6.45 -4.71 -23.05
CA ARG A 704 6.67 -3.66 -22.06
C ARG A 704 8.17 -3.49 -21.91
N VAL A 705 8.67 -2.31 -22.29
CA VAL A 705 9.96 -1.82 -21.84
C VAL A 705 9.66 -0.87 -20.69
N HIS A 706 9.94 -1.30 -19.47
CA HIS A 706 9.84 -0.47 -18.28
C HIS A 706 10.90 -0.93 -17.29
N ASP A 707 11.59 0.01 -16.64
CA ASP A 707 12.44 -0.24 -15.48
C ASP A 707 13.57 -1.29 -15.70
N GLY A 708 14.21 -1.28 -16.87
CA GLY A 708 15.35 -2.18 -17.17
C GLY A 708 14.97 -3.63 -17.49
N ILE A 709 13.69 -3.90 -17.76
CA ILE A 709 13.18 -5.20 -18.15
C ILE A 709 12.42 -5.06 -19.48
N ALA A 710 12.74 -5.94 -20.41
CA ALA A 710 12.01 -6.13 -21.65
C ALA A 710 11.37 -7.51 -21.64
N THR A 711 10.05 -7.51 -21.49
CA THR A 711 9.26 -8.74 -21.47
C THR A 711 8.53 -8.90 -22.79
N VAL A 712 8.60 -10.12 -23.33
CA VAL A 712 7.76 -10.59 -24.42
C VAL A 712 6.93 -11.75 -23.93
N LYS A 713 5.61 -11.65 -24.06
CA LYS A 713 4.67 -12.74 -23.72
C LYS A 713 4.09 -13.37 -24.97
N MET A 714 4.03 -14.70 -25.02
CA MET A 714 3.39 -15.43 -26.11
C MET A 714 2.62 -16.63 -25.58
N PRO A 715 1.51 -17.03 -26.21
CA PRO A 715 0.83 -18.27 -25.85
C PRO A 715 1.75 -19.47 -26.05
N LEU A 716 1.86 -20.32 -25.03
CA LEU A 716 2.59 -21.59 -25.12
C LEU A 716 2.02 -22.52 -26.21
N SER A 717 0.78 -22.30 -26.67
CA SER A 717 0.20 -23.04 -27.80
C SER A 717 0.86 -22.73 -29.15
N MET A 718 1.66 -21.67 -29.25
CA MET A 718 2.35 -21.27 -30.49
C MET A 718 3.71 -21.95 -30.66
N ILE A 719 4.24 -22.60 -29.64
CA ILE A 719 5.54 -23.27 -29.64
C ILE A 719 5.37 -24.68 -29.06
N ASP A 720 5.65 -25.70 -29.87
CA ASP A 720 5.47 -27.10 -29.52
C ASP A 720 6.76 -27.67 -28.88
N ALA A 721 7.03 -27.32 -27.61
CA ALA A 721 8.27 -27.69 -26.92
C ALA A 721 8.11 -27.84 -25.40
N ASP A 722 8.63 -28.94 -24.83
CA ASP A 722 8.73 -29.16 -23.37
C ASP A 722 9.87 -28.34 -22.74
N THR A 723 10.89 -28.04 -23.54
CA THR A 723 12.03 -27.20 -23.21
C THR A 723 12.22 -26.21 -24.33
N VAL A 724 12.33 -24.93 -24.00
CA VAL A 724 12.66 -23.89 -24.98
C VAL A 724 14.05 -23.35 -24.68
N ASN A 725 14.93 -23.37 -25.67
CA ASN A 725 16.20 -22.66 -25.61
C ASN A 725 15.98 -21.28 -26.22
N PHE A 726 16.41 -20.22 -25.54
CA PHE A 726 16.25 -18.87 -26.08
C PHE A 726 17.42 -17.96 -25.72
N THR A 727 17.66 -16.98 -26.59
CA THR A 727 18.56 -15.86 -26.31
C THR A 727 17.90 -14.56 -26.75
N ALA A 728 18.49 -13.41 -26.40
CA ALA A 728 18.01 -12.12 -26.84
C ALA A 728 19.13 -11.27 -27.44
N GLN A 729 18.72 -10.38 -28.34
CA GLN A 729 19.54 -9.31 -28.89
C GLN A 729 18.87 -7.98 -28.61
N VAL A 730 19.68 -7.01 -28.19
CA VAL A 730 19.30 -5.60 -28.15
C VAL A 730 20.09 -4.82 -29.20
N SER A 731 19.38 -4.04 -30.00
CA SER A 731 19.91 -3.21 -31.06
C SER A 731 19.71 -1.73 -30.75
N SER A 732 20.70 -0.88 -31.05
CA SER A 732 20.50 0.56 -31.08
C SER A 732 19.37 0.95 -32.05
N HIS A 733 18.77 2.12 -31.84
CA HIS A 733 17.67 2.62 -32.69
C HIS A 733 17.97 2.55 -34.21
N ASP A 734 19.23 2.75 -34.59
CA ASP A 734 19.72 2.72 -35.97
C ASP A 734 20.18 1.34 -36.47
N TRP A 735 20.00 0.28 -35.67
CA TRP A 735 20.38 -1.10 -35.97
C TRP A 735 21.88 -1.36 -36.18
N LYS A 736 22.76 -0.40 -35.89
CA LYS A 736 24.21 -0.52 -36.13
C LYS A 736 24.98 -1.18 -34.99
N HIS A 737 24.49 -1.07 -33.76
CA HIS A 737 25.12 -1.66 -32.58
C HIS A 737 24.19 -2.70 -31.99
N ASN A 738 24.63 -3.96 -32.01
CA ASN A 738 23.86 -5.10 -31.52
C ASN A 738 24.63 -5.76 -30.40
N THR A 739 23.98 -5.95 -29.25
CA THR A 739 24.48 -6.75 -28.15
C THR A 739 23.60 -7.99 -28.06
N VAL A 740 24.21 -9.17 -28.22
CA VAL A 740 23.53 -10.47 -28.06
C VAL A 740 23.95 -11.01 -26.70
N TYR A 741 23.02 -11.61 -25.96
CA TYR A 741 23.36 -12.34 -24.76
C TYR A 741 24.19 -13.59 -25.14
N PRO A 742 25.37 -13.82 -24.56
CA PRO A 742 26.38 -14.74 -25.11
C PRO A 742 26.05 -16.24 -24.93
N GLU A 743 24.83 -16.58 -24.51
CA GLU A 743 24.38 -17.95 -24.30
C GLU A 743 22.89 -18.12 -24.64
N MET A 744 22.51 -19.35 -24.99
CA MET A 744 21.10 -19.77 -25.07
C MET A 744 20.69 -20.26 -23.68
N ILE A 745 19.68 -19.63 -23.09
CA ILE A 745 19.08 -20.06 -21.83
C ILE A 745 18.03 -21.13 -22.10
N SER A 746 18.19 -22.29 -21.45
CA SER A 746 17.17 -23.34 -21.44
C SER A 746 16.13 -23.05 -20.38
N TYR A 747 14.87 -22.91 -20.79
CA TYR A 747 13.73 -22.92 -19.90
C TYR A 747 12.97 -24.23 -20.04
N GLN A 748 12.98 -25.02 -18.98
CA GLN A 748 12.04 -26.11 -18.82
C GLN A 748 10.70 -25.51 -18.49
N VAL A 749 9.71 -25.70 -19.36
CA VAL A 749 8.34 -25.33 -19.01
C VAL A 749 7.96 -26.20 -17.80
N PRO A 750 7.66 -25.61 -16.62
CA PRO A 750 7.50 -26.37 -15.39
C PRO A 750 6.48 -27.48 -15.57
N GLN A 751 6.95 -28.72 -15.44
CA GLN A 751 6.10 -29.90 -15.33
C GLN A 751 6.04 -30.30 -13.86
N ASP A 752 5.37 -29.49 -13.05
CA ASP A 752 5.15 -29.80 -11.64
C ASP A 752 4.43 -31.13 -11.53
N ALA A 753 4.93 -32.07 -10.72
CA ALA A 753 4.22 -33.31 -10.44
C ALA A 753 2.75 -33.02 -10.11
N ASN A 754 1.82 -33.74 -10.74
CA ASN A 754 0.41 -33.53 -10.49
C ASN A 754 0.11 -33.60 -8.99
N THR A 755 -0.52 -32.56 -8.43
CA THR A 755 -0.98 -32.55 -7.04
C THR A 755 -2.47 -32.28 -7.00
N ILE A 756 -3.16 -32.82 -5.99
CA ILE A 756 -4.55 -32.48 -5.70
C ILE A 756 -4.58 -31.89 -4.29
N SER A 757 -4.82 -30.58 -4.19
CA SER A 757 -4.89 -29.85 -2.92
C SER A 757 -6.29 -29.92 -2.31
N SER A 758 -7.33 -29.84 -3.14
CA SER A 758 -8.72 -30.04 -2.72
C SER A 758 -9.58 -30.56 -3.87
N ILE A 759 -10.70 -31.18 -3.52
CA ILE A 759 -11.79 -31.46 -4.45
C ILE A 759 -13.06 -30.82 -3.92
N GLU A 760 -13.85 -30.25 -4.82
CA GLU A 760 -15.07 -29.53 -4.54
C GLU A 760 -16.17 -30.04 -5.48
N ALA A 761 -17.39 -30.12 -4.97
CA ALA A 761 -18.57 -30.36 -5.77
C ALA A 761 -19.53 -29.20 -5.57
N SER A 762 -20.10 -28.75 -6.67
CA SER A 762 -21.28 -27.88 -6.68
C SER A 762 -22.26 -28.43 -7.70
N HIS A 763 -23.50 -27.96 -7.68
CA HIS A 763 -24.43 -28.29 -8.74
C HIS A 763 -25.20 -27.04 -9.12
N SER A 764 -25.47 -26.91 -10.42
CA SER A 764 -26.62 -26.19 -10.91
C SER A 764 -27.79 -27.17 -10.97
N LYS A 765 -28.93 -26.72 -11.50
CA LYS A 765 -30.12 -27.57 -11.58
C LYS A 765 -30.19 -28.46 -12.78
N SER A 766 -29.32 -28.22 -13.76
CA SER A 766 -29.15 -29.08 -14.93
C SER A 766 -27.83 -29.85 -14.90
N SER A 767 -26.84 -29.44 -14.10
CA SER A 767 -25.49 -30.02 -14.14
C SER A 767 -24.83 -30.14 -12.76
N LEU A 768 -24.14 -31.26 -12.54
CA LEU A 768 -23.18 -31.43 -11.44
C LEU A 768 -21.82 -30.89 -11.89
N HIS A 769 -21.20 -30.04 -11.08
CA HIS A 769 -19.87 -29.50 -11.31
C HIS A 769 -18.90 -30.12 -10.30
N LEU A 770 -17.92 -30.88 -10.81
CA LEU A 770 -16.85 -31.44 -10.01
C LEU A 770 -15.57 -30.68 -10.32
N LYS A 771 -14.94 -30.14 -9.26
CA LYS A 771 -13.73 -29.33 -9.36
C LYS A 771 -12.60 -29.99 -8.58
N MET A 772 -11.45 -30.08 -9.23
CA MET A 772 -10.19 -30.50 -8.64
C MET A 772 -9.27 -29.27 -8.61
N ASN A 773 -8.80 -28.86 -7.43
CA ASN A 773 -7.77 -27.82 -7.30
C ASN A 773 -6.41 -28.49 -7.03
N GLY A 774 -5.34 -27.92 -7.56
CA GLY A 774 -4.02 -28.53 -7.46
C GLY A 774 -2.97 -27.80 -8.30
N SER A 775 -1.91 -28.51 -8.66
CA SER A 775 -0.99 -28.14 -9.73
C SER A 775 -0.98 -29.28 -10.75
N PHE A 776 -1.22 -28.98 -12.02
CA PHE A 776 -1.48 -29.99 -13.05
C PHE A 776 -0.56 -29.84 -14.26
N ILE A 777 0.06 -30.94 -14.67
CA ILE A 777 0.91 -30.98 -15.87
C ILE A 777 0.01 -30.98 -17.10
N LYS A 778 0.34 -30.11 -18.07
CA LYS A 778 -0.27 -30.08 -19.40
C LYS A 778 -0.27 -31.48 -20.05
N GLY A 779 -1.43 -31.92 -20.52
CA GLY A 779 -1.61 -33.25 -21.13
C GLY A 779 -1.91 -34.38 -20.14
N SER A 780 -2.01 -34.11 -18.85
CA SER A 780 -2.49 -35.08 -17.86
C SER A 780 -3.97 -35.40 -18.05
N HIS A 781 -4.34 -36.62 -17.69
CA HIS A 781 -5.70 -37.15 -17.76
C HIS A 781 -6.40 -36.98 -16.41
N ALA A 782 -7.56 -36.32 -16.42
CA ALA A 782 -8.34 -36.08 -15.21
C ALA A 782 -9.47 -37.12 -15.08
N SER A 783 -9.59 -37.73 -13.90
CA SER A 783 -10.63 -38.72 -13.59
C SER A 783 -11.47 -38.27 -12.40
N PHE A 784 -12.79 -38.22 -12.55
CA PHE A 784 -13.74 -38.09 -11.44
C PHE A 784 -14.60 -39.34 -11.34
N PHE A 785 -14.55 -40.02 -10.18
CA PHE A 785 -15.37 -41.19 -9.90
C PHE A 785 -16.56 -40.76 -9.04
N ILE A 786 -17.76 -41.21 -9.40
CA ILE A 786 -19.01 -40.83 -8.75
C ILE A 786 -19.76 -42.11 -8.36
N ASP A 787 -19.99 -42.24 -7.07
CA ASP A 787 -20.92 -43.17 -6.42
C ASP A 787 -22.27 -42.46 -6.34
N ALA A 788 -23.19 -42.89 -7.20
CA ALA A 788 -24.45 -42.20 -7.51
C ALA A 788 -25.62 -42.68 -6.64
N ASP A 789 -25.55 -43.92 -6.15
CA ASP A 789 -26.57 -44.53 -5.29
C ASP A 789 -26.18 -44.54 -3.79
N ASN A 790 -24.95 -44.13 -3.49
CA ASN A 790 -24.38 -44.08 -2.14
C ASN A 790 -24.31 -45.49 -1.49
N ASP A 791 -24.20 -46.54 -2.30
CA ASP A 791 -23.97 -47.92 -1.88
C ASP A 791 -22.55 -48.39 -2.27
N MET A 792 -21.65 -48.42 -1.30
CA MET A 792 -20.27 -48.88 -1.51
C MET A 792 -20.15 -50.36 -1.92
N GLN A 793 -21.24 -51.13 -1.95
CA GLN A 793 -21.27 -52.53 -2.42
C GLN A 793 -21.59 -52.69 -3.90
N THR A 794 -22.20 -51.68 -4.54
CA THR A 794 -22.45 -51.62 -5.99
C THR A 794 -21.26 -50.90 -6.67
N GLY A 795 -21.25 -50.80 -8.00
CA GLY A 795 -20.22 -50.04 -8.74
C GLY A 795 -18.77 -50.55 -8.74
N TYR A 796 -17.87 -49.71 -9.25
CA TYR A 796 -16.44 -49.95 -9.32
C TYR A 796 -15.75 -49.63 -7.99
N SER A 797 -14.94 -50.56 -7.49
CA SER A 797 -14.18 -50.39 -6.24
C SER A 797 -12.71 -50.76 -6.42
N ASN A 798 -11.80 -49.82 -6.12
CA ASN A 798 -10.35 -50.04 -6.12
C ASN A 798 -9.62 -49.01 -5.27
N GLY A 799 -8.91 -49.46 -4.22
CA GLY A 799 -8.21 -48.57 -3.29
C GLY A 799 -9.18 -47.59 -2.61
N SER A 800 -8.92 -46.28 -2.78
CA SER A 800 -9.74 -45.18 -2.24
C SER A 800 -11.07 -44.95 -2.99
N VAL A 801 -11.24 -45.50 -4.20
CA VAL A 801 -12.53 -45.46 -4.91
C VAL A 801 -13.41 -46.60 -4.40
N LYS A 802 -14.61 -46.28 -3.91
CA LYS A 802 -15.59 -47.24 -3.39
C LYS A 802 -16.94 -46.98 -4.05
N GLY A 803 -17.44 -48.00 -4.75
CA GLY A 803 -18.75 -48.05 -5.39
C GLY A 803 -19.05 -46.96 -6.42
N ALA A 804 -18.16 -46.72 -7.37
CA ALA A 804 -18.43 -45.72 -8.42
C ALA A 804 -19.21 -46.31 -9.61
N GLU A 805 -20.41 -45.81 -9.88
CA GLU A 805 -21.21 -46.14 -11.07
C GLU A 805 -20.77 -45.33 -12.29
N TYR A 806 -20.23 -44.13 -12.08
CA TYR A 806 -19.82 -43.23 -13.15
C TYR A 806 -18.36 -42.81 -13.03
N LEU A 807 -17.72 -42.66 -14.20
CA LEU A 807 -16.38 -42.12 -14.37
C LEU A 807 -16.45 -41.00 -15.40
N VAL A 808 -16.04 -39.80 -15.02
CA VAL A 808 -15.64 -38.77 -15.98
C VAL A 808 -14.14 -38.91 -16.21
N GLU A 809 -13.74 -39.10 -17.47
CA GLU A 809 -12.34 -39.09 -17.87
C GLU A 809 -12.17 -38.10 -19.01
N ASP A 810 -11.39 -37.06 -18.75
CA ASP A 810 -11.20 -35.88 -19.60
C ASP A 810 -12.53 -35.26 -20.03
N HIS A 811 -12.96 -35.45 -21.27
CA HIS A 811 -14.17 -34.85 -21.85
C HIS A 811 -15.30 -35.87 -22.05
N SER A 812 -15.24 -37.05 -21.41
CA SER A 812 -16.21 -38.11 -21.61
C SER A 812 -16.71 -38.70 -20.30
N LEU A 813 -18.02 -38.94 -20.25
CA LEU A 813 -18.68 -39.67 -19.17
C LEU A 813 -18.83 -41.14 -19.55
N TYR A 814 -18.54 -42.02 -18.59
CA TYR A 814 -18.68 -43.46 -18.71
C TYR A 814 -19.49 -44.02 -17.54
N ARG A 815 -20.16 -45.15 -17.78
CA ARG A 815 -20.94 -45.90 -16.79
C ARG A 815 -20.34 -47.28 -16.58
N TYR A 816 -20.28 -47.72 -15.33
CA TYR A 816 -19.80 -49.04 -14.96
C TYR A 816 -20.86 -50.10 -15.30
N PRO A 817 -20.54 -51.16 -16.06
CA PRO A 817 -21.56 -52.14 -16.44
C PRO A 817 -22.00 -53.04 -15.29
N ASP A 818 -23.29 -53.38 -15.24
CA ASP A 818 -23.86 -54.28 -14.23
C ASP A 818 -23.12 -55.64 -14.21
N ASN A 819 -22.64 -56.06 -13.04
CA ASN A 819 -21.87 -57.29 -12.81
C ASN A 819 -20.47 -57.36 -13.46
N ALA A 820 -19.90 -56.23 -13.91
CA ALA A 820 -18.52 -56.19 -14.38
C ALA A 820 -17.51 -56.48 -13.25
N LYS A 821 -16.35 -57.05 -13.61
CA LYS A 821 -15.20 -57.24 -12.72
C LYS A 821 -13.98 -56.53 -13.30
N GLY A 822 -13.33 -55.69 -12.50
CA GLY A 822 -12.11 -54.97 -12.89
C GLY A 822 -12.38 -53.65 -13.62
N TRP A 823 -11.39 -53.12 -14.35
CA TRP A 823 -11.50 -51.84 -15.05
C TRP A 823 -12.26 -52.00 -16.37
N LYS A 824 -13.57 -51.72 -16.38
CA LYS A 824 -14.43 -51.77 -17.57
C LYS A 824 -15.48 -50.67 -17.50
N TRP A 825 -15.59 -49.87 -18.54
CA TRP A 825 -16.42 -48.65 -18.57
C TRP A 825 -17.06 -48.50 -19.95
N ASP A 826 -18.39 -48.32 -20.00
CA ASP A 826 -19.14 -48.08 -21.23
C ASP A 826 -19.38 -46.57 -21.39
N LYS A 827 -19.04 -46.02 -22.56
CA LYS A 827 -19.17 -44.57 -22.81
C LYS A 827 -20.64 -44.14 -22.87
N VAL A 828 -21.01 -43.14 -22.07
CA VAL A 828 -22.36 -42.56 -22.01
C VAL A 828 -22.46 -41.35 -22.94
N GLY A 829 -21.50 -40.42 -22.87
CA GLY A 829 -21.59 -39.15 -23.58
C GLY A 829 -20.35 -38.26 -23.41
N ALA A 830 -20.39 -37.09 -24.04
CA ALA A 830 -19.37 -36.05 -23.84
C ALA A 830 -19.76 -35.14 -22.67
N VAL A 831 -18.76 -34.68 -21.92
CA VAL A 831 -18.93 -33.70 -20.82
C VAL A 831 -17.96 -32.55 -21.02
N GLU A 832 -18.36 -31.36 -20.58
CA GLU A 832 -17.52 -30.18 -20.67
C GLU A 832 -16.51 -30.21 -19.52
N THR A 833 -15.22 -30.25 -19.86
CA THR A 833 -14.14 -30.21 -18.88
C THR A 833 -13.19 -29.09 -19.25
N VAL A 834 -12.98 -28.18 -18.32
CA VAL A 834 -12.04 -27.06 -18.46
C VAL A 834 -10.78 -27.42 -17.69
N PHE A 835 -9.66 -27.43 -18.40
CA PHE A 835 -8.34 -27.61 -17.81
C PHE A 835 -7.66 -26.26 -17.62
N SER A 836 -7.09 -26.04 -16.43
CA SER A 836 -6.08 -25.03 -16.19
C SER A 836 -4.92 -25.64 -15.42
N SER A 837 -3.86 -24.84 -15.24
CA SER A 837 -2.70 -25.17 -14.42
C SER A 837 -3.00 -25.45 -12.95
N THR A 838 -4.11 -24.92 -12.45
CA THR A 838 -4.44 -24.88 -11.02
C THR A 838 -5.80 -25.45 -10.66
N ALA A 839 -6.69 -25.60 -11.66
CA ALA A 839 -8.04 -26.12 -11.48
C ALA A 839 -8.49 -26.92 -12.70
N ILE A 840 -9.15 -28.05 -12.45
CA ILE A 840 -9.86 -28.82 -13.48
C ILE A 840 -11.32 -28.91 -13.06
N ILE A 841 -12.22 -28.48 -13.94
CA ILE A 841 -13.66 -28.45 -13.67
C ILE A 841 -14.38 -29.27 -14.73
N SER A 842 -15.09 -30.31 -14.31
CA SER A 842 -15.98 -31.10 -15.16
C SER A 842 -17.43 -30.77 -14.85
N SER A 843 -18.17 -30.35 -15.87
CA SER A 843 -19.60 -30.07 -15.82
C SER A 843 -20.38 -31.21 -16.47
N ILE A 844 -21.16 -31.92 -15.67
CA ILE A 844 -21.84 -33.15 -16.05
C ILE A 844 -23.35 -32.88 -16.02
N PRO A 845 -24.05 -32.97 -17.16
CA PRO A 845 -25.50 -32.85 -17.16
C PRO A 845 -26.14 -33.91 -16.25
N LEU A 846 -27.00 -33.47 -15.32
CA LEU A 846 -27.66 -34.33 -14.34
C LEU A 846 -28.57 -35.38 -14.99
N ASN A 847 -29.11 -35.10 -16.18
CA ASN A 847 -29.90 -36.08 -16.95
C ASN A 847 -29.07 -37.24 -17.53
N MET A 848 -27.74 -37.17 -17.48
CA MET A 848 -26.85 -38.27 -17.86
C MET A 848 -26.49 -39.16 -16.66
N LEU A 849 -26.95 -38.81 -15.46
CA LEU A 849 -26.64 -39.50 -14.22
C LEU A 849 -27.92 -40.01 -13.56
N ASP A 850 -27.91 -41.28 -13.15
CA ASP A 850 -28.97 -41.87 -12.32
C ASP A 850 -28.66 -41.62 -10.84
N ILE A 851 -28.70 -40.36 -10.39
CA ILE A 851 -28.30 -39.97 -9.01
C ILE A 851 -29.48 -39.66 -8.10
N GLY A 852 -29.31 -39.93 -6.80
CA GLY A 852 -30.20 -39.46 -5.72
C GLY A 852 -29.89 -38.02 -5.27
N THR A 853 -30.31 -37.68 -4.05
CA THR A 853 -29.99 -36.37 -3.42
C THR A 853 -28.58 -36.31 -2.86
N ASP A 854 -27.96 -37.45 -2.57
CA ASP A 854 -26.61 -37.56 -2.06
C ASP A 854 -25.76 -38.35 -3.05
N ILE A 855 -24.53 -37.91 -3.27
CA ILE A 855 -23.50 -38.64 -4.01
C ILE A 855 -22.23 -38.72 -3.17
N ASN A 856 -21.39 -39.72 -3.42
CA ASN A 856 -19.98 -39.65 -3.05
C ASN A 856 -19.12 -39.51 -4.30
N TYR A 857 -18.04 -38.74 -4.21
CA TYR A 857 -17.14 -38.54 -5.34
C TYR A 857 -15.68 -38.47 -4.89
N ILE A 858 -14.79 -38.81 -5.80
CA ILE A 858 -13.33 -38.67 -5.60
C ILE A 858 -12.69 -38.37 -6.94
N SER A 859 -11.59 -37.61 -6.92
CA SER A 859 -10.86 -37.27 -8.12
C SER A 859 -9.46 -37.87 -8.12
N GLY A 860 -8.95 -38.15 -9.31
CA GLY A 860 -7.57 -38.54 -9.57
C GLY A 860 -7.06 -37.88 -10.84
N ILE A 861 -5.76 -37.76 -10.94
CA ILE A 861 -5.09 -37.22 -12.11
C ILE A 861 -3.89 -38.10 -12.46
N THR A 862 -3.78 -38.43 -13.75
CA THR A 862 -2.75 -39.32 -14.26
C THR A 862 -1.89 -38.57 -15.28
N THR A 863 -0.57 -38.74 -15.24
CA THR A 863 0.33 -38.17 -16.24
C THR A 863 -0.04 -38.66 -17.65
N ALA A 864 0.33 -37.89 -18.68
CA ALA A 864 0.03 -38.18 -20.09
C ALA A 864 0.46 -39.58 -20.55
N ASP A 865 1.51 -40.14 -19.92
CA ASP A 865 2.04 -41.48 -20.20
C ASP A 865 1.35 -42.61 -19.41
N TRP A 866 0.29 -42.29 -18.66
CA TRP A 866 -0.50 -43.19 -17.82
C TRP A 866 0.29 -43.89 -16.69
N LYS A 867 1.50 -43.43 -16.36
CA LYS A 867 2.37 -44.11 -15.36
C LYS A 867 2.19 -43.62 -13.93
N THR A 868 1.97 -42.31 -13.73
CA THR A 868 1.87 -41.71 -12.40
C THR A 868 0.46 -41.24 -12.16
N ASN A 869 -0.19 -41.79 -11.14
CA ASN A 869 -1.57 -41.43 -10.76
C ASN A 869 -1.60 -40.88 -9.34
N VAL A 870 -2.06 -39.64 -9.19
CA VAL A 870 -2.30 -39.00 -7.90
C VAL A 870 -3.80 -38.96 -7.65
N LYS A 871 -4.22 -39.53 -6.53
CA LYS A 871 -5.63 -39.58 -6.12
C LYS A 871 -5.84 -38.78 -4.85
N PHE A 872 -7.00 -38.13 -4.75
CA PHE A 872 -7.44 -37.58 -3.47
C PHE A 872 -7.60 -38.74 -2.45
N PRO A 873 -7.26 -38.55 -1.16
CA PRO A 873 -7.08 -39.69 -0.25
C PRO A 873 -8.38 -40.42 0.12
N HIS A 874 -9.53 -39.71 0.14
CA HIS A 874 -10.82 -40.25 0.59
C HIS A 874 -11.99 -39.72 -0.28
N MET A 875 -13.03 -40.54 -0.46
CA MET A 875 -14.30 -40.10 -1.07
C MET A 875 -14.88 -38.93 -0.26
N GLN A 876 -15.41 -37.92 -0.96
CA GLN A 876 -16.15 -36.80 -0.38
C GLN A 876 -17.63 -37.00 -0.62
N LYS A 877 -18.45 -36.68 0.39
CA LYS A 877 -19.91 -36.68 0.26
C LYS A 877 -20.38 -35.32 -0.22
N TYR A 878 -21.32 -35.31 -1.17
CA TYR A 878 -22.02 -34.11 -1.60
C TYR A 878 -23.52 -34.33 -1.62
N THR A 879 -24.27 -33.40 -1.03
CA THR A 879 -25.73 -33.37 -1.10
C THR A 879 -26.15 -32.34 -2.14
N LEU A 880 -26.86 -32.79 -3.16
CA LEU A 880 -27.52 -31.92 -4.13
C LEU A 880 -28.68 -31.19 -3.44
N ASN A 881 -28.40 -30.00 -2.92
CA ASN A 881 -29.41 -29.06 -2.46
C ASN A 881 -30.16 -28.45 -3.65
N THR A 882 -31.20 -29.11 -4.12
CA THR A 882 -32.05 -28.65 -5.24
C THR A 882 -32.81 -27.34 -4.98
N ASP A 883 -32.57 -26.68 -3.85
CA ASP A 883 -33.49 -25.73 -3.21
C ASP A 883 -33.06 -24.27 -3.28
N SER A 884 -31.90 -23.92 -3.86
CA SER A 884 -31.53 -22.50 -4.04
C SER A 884 -30.69 -22.22 -5.29
N VAL A 885 -31.22 -21.38 -6.18
CA VAL A 885 -30.46 -20.79 -7.30
C VAL A 885 -29.63 -19.59 -6.82
N THR A 886 -28.43 -19.42 -7.36
CA THR A 886 -27.62 -18.19 -7.26
C THR A 886 -26.93 -17.93 -8.60
N PHE A 887 -26.46 -16.72 -8.84
CA PHE A 887 -25.60 -16.42 -9.99
C PHE A 887 -24.14 -16.76 -9.70
N THR A 888 -23.44 -17.29 -10.70
CA THR A 888 -21.97 -17.20 -10.80
C THR A 888 -21.56 -15.73 -10.96
N PRO A 889 -20.29 -15.36 -10.71
CA PRO A 889 -19.80 -13.99 -10.96
C PRO A 889 -20.08 -13.49 -12.38
N GLU A 890 -19.92 -14.36 -13.37
CA GLU A 890 -20.18 -14.08 -14.78
C GLU A 890 -21.67 -13.86 -15.03
N GLN A 891 -22.53 -14.75 -14.53
CA GLN A 891 -23.99 -14.59 -14.63
C GLN A 891 -24.47 -13.33 -13.92
N ARG A 892 -23.86 -12.97 -12.80
CA ARG A 892 -24.21 -11.74 -12.07
C ARG A 892 -23.88 -10.50 -12.89
N LEU A 893 -22.69 -10.45 -13.49
CA LEU A 893 -22.32 -9.37 -14.39
C LEU A 893 -23.28 -9.30 -15.59
N MET A 894 -23.61 -10.43 -16.21
CA MET A 894 -24.54 -10.46 -17.33
C MET A 894 -25.95 -9.98 -16.94
N ALA A 895 -26.46 -10.41 -15.78
CA ALA A 895 -27.73 -9.93 -15.24
C ALA A 895 -27.73 -8.41 -15.05
N ASP A 896 -26.66 -7.87 -14.45
CA ASP A 896 -26.52 -6.42 -14.24
C ASP A 896 -26.41 -5.65 -15.57
N GLN A 897 -25.76 -6.22 -16.59
CA GLN A 897 -25.66 -5.63 -17.94
C GLN A 897 -26.99 -5.64 -18.68
N ILE A 898 -27.79 -6.71 -18.54
CA ILE A 898 -29.12 -6.80 -19.15
C ILE A 898 -30.04 -5.75 -18.52
N ILE A 899 -30.05 -5.63 -17.19
CA ILE A 899 -30.81 -4.58 -16.49
C ILE A 899 -30.31 -3.19 -16.90
N SER A 900 -28.99 -3.00 -17.03
CA SER A 900 -28.44 -1.73 -17.54
C SER A 900 -28.90 -1.40 -18.96
N VAL A 901 -29.06 -2.41 -19.83
CA VAL A 901 -29.66 -2.20 -21.15
C VAL A 901 -31.11 -1.76 -21.00
N PHE A 902 -31.90 -2.41 -20.15
CA PHE A 902 -33.30 -2.03 -19.94
C PHE A 902 -33.43 -0.61 -19.39
N GLU A 903 -32.61 -0.24 -18.41
CA GLU A 903 -32.70 1.07 -17.76
C GLU A 903 -32.03 2.20 -18.57
N ASN A 904 -30.97 1.91 -19.33
CA ASN A 904 -30.09 2.94 -19.90
C ASN A 904 -29.70 2.74 -21.37
N GLY A 905 -30.20 1.69 -22.04
CA GLY A 905 -29.86 1.39 -23.43
C GLY A 905 -28.38 1.05 -23.65
N THR A 906 -27.67 0.57 -22.61
CA THR A 906 -26.25 0.24 -22.70
C THR A 906 -25.85 -0.89 -21.76
N THR A 907 -24.89 -1.72 -22.20
CA THR A 907 -24.27 -2.77 -21.38
C THR A 907 -23.25 -2.23 -20.37
N GLU A 908 -22.96 -0.93 -20.39
CA GLU A 908 -22.08 -0.27 -19.41
C GLU A 908 -22.88 0.15 -18.17
N LEU A 909 -22.46 -0.30 -16.98
CA LEU A 909 -23.13 0.05 -15.73
C LEU A 909 -23.03 1.55 -15.43
N GLN A 910 -24.18 2.19 -15.23
CA GLN A 910 -24.30 3.66 -15.14
C GLN A 910 -24.18 4.21 -13.71
N TYR A 911 -22.99 4.16 -13.11
CA TYR A 911 -22.76 4.73 -11.77
C TYR A 911 -22.98 6.26 -11.68
N ALA A 912 -22.82 6.97 -12.81
CA ALA A 912 -22.88 8.43 -12.88
C ALA A 912 -24.24 8.97 -13.38
N TYR A 913 -25.18 8.10 -13.75
CA TYR A 913 -26.51 8.51 -14.17
C TYR A 913 -27.25 9.20 -13.03
N ILE A 914 -27.95 10.28 -13.35
CA ILE A 914 -28.84 11.02 -12.45
C ILE A 914 -29.73 11.95 -13.29
N GLU A 915 -31.04 11.77 -13.17
CA GLU A 915 -32.05 12.57 -13.89
C GLU A 915 -33.35 12.62 -13.09
N ASP A 916 -34.07 13.74 -13.15
CA ASP A 916 -35.48 13.78 -12.74
C ASP A 916 -36.31 13.40 -13.96
N ILE A 917 -36.80 12.16 -13.97
CA ILE A 917 -37.58 11.61 -15.09
C ILE A 917 -39.07 11.94 -14.97
N HIS A 918 -39.44 12.77 -13.99
CA HIS A 918 -40.81 13.24 -13.74
C HIS A 918 -41.81 12.11 -13.43
N ASP A 919 -41.34 11.06 -12.76
CA ASP A 919 -42.12 9.90 -12.28
C ASP A 919 -42.60 10.05 -10.83
N ASN A 920 -42.55 11.28 -10.30
CA ASN A 920 -42.89 11.62 -8.92
C ASN A 920 -42.00 10.97 -7.85
N ARG A 921 -40.76 10.58 -8.20
CA ARG A 921 -39.73 10.09 -7.24
C ARG A 921 -38.54 11.06 -7.07
N GLY A 922 -38.57 12.18 -7.78
CA GLY A 922 -37.50 13.18 -7.77
C GLY A 922 -36.33 12.76 -8.67
N TYR A 923 -35.09 12.97 -8.22
CA TYR A 923 -33.93 12.47 -8.96
C TYR A 923 -33.81 10.96 -8.83
N THR A 924 -33.66 10.26 -9.96
CA THR A 924 -33.32 8.83 -10.08
C THR A 924 -31.88 8.68 -10.54
N ALA A 925 -31.04 7.91 -9.84
CA ALA A 925 -29.59 7.94 -10.00
C ALA A 925 -28.85 6.62 -9.77
N GLY A 926 -27.69 6.45 -10.41
CA GLY A 926 -26.77 5.34 -10.19
C GLY A 926 -27.22 3.99 -10.76
N VAL A 927 -26.46 2.92 -10.47
CA VAL A 927 -26.62 1.58 -11.10
C VAL A 927 -27.91 0.82 -10.77
N ALA A 928 -28.74 1.35 -9.87
CA ALA A 928 -30.01 0.74 -9.46
C ALA A 928 -31.17 1.73 -9.47
N GLY A 929 -30.98 2.95 -9.99
CA GLY A 929 -32.04 3.98 -9.99
C GLY A 929 -32.42 4.47 -8.60
N PHE A 930 -31.45 4.72 -7.71
CA PHE A 930 -31.68 5.29 -6.38
C PHE A 930 -32.40 6.63 -6.49
N THR A 931 -33.48 6.83 -5.73
CA THR A 931 -34.29 8.04 -5.82
C THR A 931 -34.17 8.96 -4.61
N SER A 932 -34.22 10.27 -4.84
CA SER A 932 -34.23 11.25 -3.75
C SER A 932 -35.51 11.21 -2.92
N GLY A 933 -36.63 10.76 -3.51
CA GLY A 933 -37.97 10.80 -2.92
C GLY A 933 -38.42 9.51 -2.23
N THR A 934 -37.66 8.42 -2.32
CA THR A 934 -37.99 7.11 -1.71
C THR A 934 -36.99 6.62 -0.66
N GLY A 935 -36.01 7.46 -0.29
CA GLY A 935 -35.10 7.24 0.85
C GLY A 935 -33.86 6.40 0.57
N ASP A 936 -33.80 5.63 -0.52
CA ASP A 936 -32.64 4.79 -0.86
C ASP A 936 -31.40 5.61 -1.27
N MET A 937 -31.57 6.76 -1.94
CA MET A 937 -30.48 7.71 -2.21
C MET A 937 -29.88 8.29 -0.92
N LEU A 938 -30.70 8.55 0.10
CA LEU A 938 -30.25 9.02 1.42
C LEU A 938 -29.33 7.99 2.07
N VAL A 939 -29.76 6.71 2.08
CA VAL A 939 -28.98 5.61 2.67
C VAL A 939 -27.60 5.50 2.00
N LEU A 940 -27.54 5.62 0.69
CA LEU A 940 -26.29 5.60 -0.08
C LEU A 940 -25.37 6.77 0.31
N ILE A 941 -25.89 7.99 0.35
CA ILE A 941 -25.09 9.18 0.64
C ILE A 941 -24.62 9.21 2.11
N GLU A 942 -25.44 8.75 3.06
CA GLU A 942 -25.03 8.65 4.46
C GLU A 942 -23.88 7.65 4.65
N LYS A 943 -23.97 6.46 4.05
CA LYS A 943 -22.89 5.46 4.09
C LYS A 943 -21.62 5.97 3.40
N TYR A 944 -21.75 6.67 2.29
CA TYR A 944 -20.60 7.29 1.63
C TYR A 944 -19.93 8.35 2.53
N THR A 945 -20.74 9.11 3.28
CA THR A 945 -20.28 10.15 4.21
C THR A 945 -19.63 9.59 5.48
N GLN A 946 -20.03 8.40 5.93
CA GLN A 946 -19.35 7.70 7.02
C GLN A 946 -17.93 7.29 6.63
N ILE A 947 -17.72 6.84 5.38
CA ILE A 947 -16.41 6.42 4.85
C ILE A 947 -15.55 7.62 4.45
N LYS A 948 -16.17 8.64 3.84
CA LYS A 948 -15.53 9.90 3.47
C LYS A 948 -16.31 11.08 4.06
N PRO A 949 -16.00 11.47 5.32
CA PRO A 949 -16.55 12.68 5.92
C PRO A 949 -16.27 13.88 5.01
N HIS A 950 -17.28 14.73 4.75
CA HIS A 950 -17.20 15.91 3.87
C HIS A 950 -17.06 15.64 2.36
N ASN A 951 -17.52 14.50 1.85
CA ASN A 951 -17.63 14.29 0.40
C ASN A 951 -18.64 15.27 -0.26
N VAL A 952 -18.57 15.41 -1.58
CA VAL A 952 -19.40 16.37 -2.35
C VAL A 952 -20.91 16.19 -2.18
N LEU A 953 -21.37 15.00 -1.76
CA LEU A 953 -22.79 14.68 -1.55
C LEU A 953 -23.27 14.93 -0.11
N SER A 954 -22.37 15.06 0.87
CA SER A 954 -22.75 15.12 2.29
C SER A 954 -23.64 16.32 2.64
N LYS A 955 -23.51 17.41 1.88
CA LYS A 955 -24.32 18.63 2.06
C LYS A 955 -25.81 18.43 1.72
N TYR A 956 -26.16 17.37 0.99
CA TYR A 956 -27.56 17.06 0.63
C TYR A 956 -28.28 16.21 1.69
N ILE A 957 -27.55 15.62 2.65
CA ILE A 957 -28.13 14.75 3.69
C ILE A 957 -29.28 15.42 4.47
N PRO A 958 -29.18 16.69 4.91
CA PRO A 958 -30.26 17.32 5.66
C PRO A 958 -31.57 17.41 4.86
N GLU A 959 -31.48 17.73 3.56
CA GLU A 959 -32.67 17.81 2.71
C GLU A 959 -33.22 16.43 2.36
N LEU A 960 -32.33 15.47 2.05
CA LEU A 960 -32.74 14.09 1.81
C LEU A 960 -33.43 13.47 3.04
N LYS A 961 -33.00 13.80 4.28
CA LYS A 961 -33.69 13.43 5.52
C LYS A 961 -35.07 14.06 5.66
N ARG A 962 -35.25 15.29 5.16
CA ARG A 962 -36.56 15.96 5.15
C ARG A 962 -37.50 15.25 4.18
N LEU A 963 -37.03 14.94 2.96
CA LEU A 963 -37.81 14.22 1.95
C LEU A 963 -38.19 12.81 2.40
N ASP A 964 -37.24 12.06 2.97
CA ASP A 964 -37.47 10.73 3.55
C ASP A 964 -38.51 10.75 4.67
N LYS A 965 -38.50 11.79 5.51
CA LYS A 965 -39.53 11.96 6.54
C LYS A 965 -40.92 12.20 5.95
N ILE A 966 -41.04 12.93 4.85
CA ILE A 966 -42.31 13.17 4.16
C ILE A 966 -42.80 11.89 3.51
N TYR A 967 -41.90 11.15 2.85
CA TYR A 967 -42.18 9.83 2.30
C TYR A 967 -42.72 8.87 3.37
N ALA A 968 -42.05 8.79 4.53
CA ALA A 968 -42.51 7.98 5.66
C ALA A 968 -43.83 8.45 6.28
N GLN A 969 -44.16 9.75 6.20
CA GLN A 969 -45.45 10.30 6.65
C GLN A 969 -46.61 10.01 5.69
N ASN A 970 -46.30 9.69 4.43
CA ASN A 970 -47.27 9.34 3.41
C ASN A 970 -47.33 7.81 3.20
N ASP A 971 -47.20 7.03 4.27
CA ASP A 971 -47.21 5.56 4.24
C ASP A 971 -46.25 4.94 3.20
N TYR A 972 -45.09 5.59 2.97
CA TYR A 972 -44.10 5.17 1.97
C TYR A 972 -44.63 5.19 0.52
N GLU A 973 -45.55 6.10 0.23
CA GLU A 973 -45.97 6.43 -1.13
C GLU A 973 -45.32 7.74 -1.60
N PRO A 974 -44.70 7.78 -2.80
CA PRO A 974 -44.13 9.02 -3.34
C PRO A 974 -45.20 10.09 -3.58
N SER A 975 -44.91 11.33 -3.22
CA SER A 975 -45.79 12.49 -3.40
C SER A 975 -45.03 13.65 -4.05
N GLU A 976 -45.74 14.62 -4.61
CA GLU A 976 -45.10 15.84 -5.17
C GLU A 976 -44.18 16.52 -4.15
N GLU A 977 -44.49 16.41 -2.85
CA GLU A 977 -43.69 17.02 -1.78
C GLU A 977 -42.45 16.19 -1.41
N SER A 978 -42.51 14.85 -1.42
CA SER A 978 -41.35 13.98 -1.21
C SER A 978 -40.43 13.90 -2.44
N ALA A 979 -40.97 14.15 -3.63
CA ALA A 979 -40.23 14.25 -4.89
C ALA A 979 -39.62 15.64 -5.14
N ASN A 980 -39.80 16.60 -4.24
CA ASN A 980 -39.41 17.99 -4.47
C ASN A 980 -37.88 18.16 -4.51
N ILE A 981 -37.34 18.44 -5.70
CA ILE A 981 -35.92 18.62 -5.95
C ILE A 981 -35.41 20.07 -5.81
N GLU A 982 -36.25 21.04 -5.45
CA GLU A 982 -35.88 22.47 -5.44
C GLU A 982 -34.70 22.79 -4.53
N ASN A 983 -34.57 22.06 -3.42
CA ASN A 983 -33.48 22.19 -2.44
C ASN A 983 -32.30 21.25 -2.71
N LEU A 984 -32.38 20.41 -3.75
CA LEU A 984 -31.31 19.52 -4.20
C LEU A 984 -30.52 20.11 -5.38
N LYS A 985 -30.59 21.43 -5.58
CA LYS A 985 -29.84 22.13 -6.64
C LYS A 985 -28.34 21.83 -6.56
N GLY A 986 -27.77 21.44 -7.71
CA GLY A 986 -26.37 21.03 -7.84
C GLY A 986 -26.10 19.54 -7.67
N LEU A 987 -27.07 18.75 -7.17
CA LEU A 987 -26.90 17.32 -6.90
C LEU A 987 -26.46 16.55 -8.17
N VAL A 988 -27.01 16.89 -9.33
CA VAL A 988 -26.62 16.29 -10.63
C VAL A 988 -25.11 16.42 -10.91
N GLY A 989 -24.54 17.59 -10.64
CA GLY A 989 -23.11 17.83 -10.86
C GLY A 989 -22.24 17.08 -9.84
N ASP A 990 -22.62 17.16 -8.57
CA ASP A 990 -21.87 16.52 -7.48
C ASP A 990 -21.98 15.00 -7.52
N TRP A 991 -23.09 14.43 -7.97
CA TRP A 991 -23.26 13.00 -8.21
C TRP A 991 -22.30 12.50 -9.27
N LYS A 992 -22.18 13.22 -10.39
CA LYS A 992 -21.21 12.90 -11.45
C LYS A 992 -19.77 13.01 -10.99
N ILE A 993 -19.47 13.88 -10.03
CA ILE A 993 -18.15 13.97 -9.37
C ILE A 993 -17.93 12.76 -8.46
N ALA A 994 -18.90 12.45 -7.59
CA ALA A 994 -18.84 11.31 -6.68
C ALA A 994 -18.72 9.98 -7.43
N ALA A 995 -19.40 9.83 -8.57
CA ALA A 995 -19.34 8.65 -9.43
C ALA A 995 -17.98 8.42 -10.10
N LYS A 996 -17.00 9.32 -9.98
CA LYS A 996 -15.60 9.06 -10.35
C LYS A 996 -14.82 8.35 -9.24
N ASP A 997 -15.34 8.37 -8.01
CA ASP A 997 -14.73 7.72 -6.85
C ASP A 997 -15.06 6.23 -6.83
N SER A 998 -14.03 5.37 -6.81
CA SER A 998 -14.21 3.92 -6.73
C SER A 998 -14.94 3.49 -5.45
N VAL A 999 -14.80 4.24 -4.34
CA VAL A 999 -15.50 3.95 -3.09
C VAL A 999 -17.01 4.15 -3.27
N PHE A 1000 -17.42 5.22 -3.94
CA PHE A 1000 -18.84 5.50 -4.18
C PHE A 1000 -19.45 4.46 -5.13
N ARG A 1001 -18.71 4.02 -6.16
CA ARG A 1001 -19.15 2.94 -7.08
C ARG A 1001 -19.36 1.62 -6.34
N ASN A 1002 -18.38 1.19 -5.55
CA ASN A 1002 -18.49 -0.07 -4.78
C ASN A 1002 -19.68 -0.02 -3.81
N LEU A 1003 -19.93 1.14 -3.21
CA LEU A 1003 -21.06 1.29 -2.30
C LEU A 1003 -22.41 1.23 -3.01
N GLN A 1004 -22.52 1.76 -4.23
CA GLN A 1004 -23.71 1.56 -5.06
C GLN A 1004 -23.94 0.08 -5.35
N ASP A 1005 -22.89 -0.70 -5.65
CA ASP A 1005 -23.00 -2.15 -5.86
C ASP A 1005 -23.47 -2.90 -4.61
N ASP A 1006 -22.91 -2.55 -3.45
CA ASP A 1006 -23.27 -3.16 -2.16
C ASP A 1006 -24.73 -2.91 -1.78
N ILE A 1007 -25.21 -1.68 -2.00
CA ILE A 1007 -26.60 -1.31 -1.71
C ILE A 1007 -27.54 -1.97 -2.71
N ARG A 1008 -27.22 -1.97 -4.01
CA ARG A 1008 -27.99 -2.69 -5.03
C ARG A 1008 -28.13 -4.19 -4.69
N SER A 1009 -27.03 -4.79 -4.24
CA SER A 1009 -27.03 -6.19 -3.78
C SER A 1009 -27.93 -6.38 -2.56
N THR A 1010 -27.89 -5.46 -1.62
CA THR A 1010 -28.64 -5.56 -0.35
C THR A 1010 -30.14 -5.31 -0.51
N LEU A 1011 -30.54 -4.31 -1.30
CA LEU A 1011 -31.93 -3.88 -1.42
C LEU A 1011 -32.72 -4.63 -2.50
N TYR A 1012 -32.07 -5.13 -3.56
CA TYR A 1012 -32.78 -5.73 -4.69
C TYR A 1012 -32.40 -7.19 -4.92
N PHE A 1013 -31.10 -7.50 -4.97
CA PHE A 1013 -30.67 -8.86 -5.30
C PHE A 1013 -30.93 -9.87 -4.18
N LYS A 1014 -30.57 -9.56 -2.93
CA LYS A 1014 -30.81 -10.46 -1.78
C LYS A 1014 -32.31 -10.76 -1.57
N PRO A 1015 -33.24 -9.79 -1.68
CA PRO A 1015 -34.67 -10.10 -1.67
C PRO A 1015 -35.11 -11.00 -2.83
N SER A 1016 -34.55 -10.81 -4.02
CA SER A 1016 -34.81 -11.69 -5.17
C SER A 1016 -34.38 -13.14 -4.91
N LEU A 1017 -33.24 -13.33 -4.23
CA LEU A 1017 -32.82 -14.66 -3.76
C LEU A 1017 -33.82 -15.23 -2.73
N LYS A 1018 -34.35 -14.41 -1.82
CA LYS A 1018 -35.37 -14.86 -0.86
C LYS A 1018 -36.64 -15.37 -1.55
N ILE A 1019 -37.13 -14.65 -2.57
CA ILE A 1019 -38.24 -15.09 -3.41
C ILE A 1019 -37.89 -16.40 -4.12
N ALA A 1020 -36.69 -16.48 -4.68
CA ALA A 1020 -36.22 -17.68 -5.35
C ALA A 1020 -36.23 -18.91 -4.44
N HIS A 1021 -35.81 -18.77 -3.18
CA HIS A 1021 -35.90 -19.83 -2.18
C HIS A 1021 -37.35 -20.14 -1.76
N GLN A 1022 -38.22 -19.12 -1.72
CA GLN A 1022 -39.61 -19.28 -1.33
C GLN A 1022 -40.38 -20.15 -2.33
N TYR A 1023 -40.15 -19.96 -3.64
CA TYR A 1023 -40.84 -20.65 -4.72
C TYR A 1023 -40.03 -21.83 -5.32
N GLY A 1024 -38.83 -22.10 -4.81
CA GLY A 1024 -37.98 -23.20 -5.28
C GLY A 1024 -37.35 -22.94 -6.65
N ILE A 1025 -37.22 -21.67 -7.03
CA ILE A 1025 -36.70 -21.21 -8.32
C ILE A 1025 -35.31 -21.77 -8.56
N ARG A 1026 -35.09 -22.18 -9.81
CA ARG A 1026 -34.07 -23.10 -10.23
C ARG A 1026 -33.18 -22.59 -11.37
N TYR A 1027 -33.71 -21.94 -12.38
CA TYR A 1027 -32.89 -21.38 -13.44
C TYR A 1027 -32.35 -19.98 -13.11
N PRO A 1028 -31.08 -19.68 -13.47
CA PRO A 1028 -30.55 -18.32 -13.46
C PRO A 1028 -31.45 -17.33 -14.21
N LEU A 1029 -32.03 -17.72 -15.35
CA LEU A 1029 -32.97 -16.87 -16.08
C LEU A 1029 -34.20 -16.51 -15.24
N THR A 1030 -34.78 -17.47 -14.50
CA THR A 1030 -35.92 -17.19 -13.62
C THR A 1030 -35.52 -16.22 -12.50
N LEU A 1031 -34.32 -16.38 -11.92
CA LEU A 1031 -33.79 -15.44 -10.94
C LEU A 1031 -33.56 -14.05 -11.55
N LEU A 1032 -33.12 -13.96 -12.80
CA LEU A 1032 -32.99 -12.68 -13.52
C LEU A 1032 -34.35 -12.01 -13.71
N CYS A 1033 -35.39 -12.74 -14.12
CA CYS A 1033 -36.73 -12.17 -14.29
C CYS A 1033 -37.31 -11.63 -12.97
N VAL A 1034 -37.11 -12.36 -11.86
CA VAL A 1034 -37.49 -11.89 -10.52
C VAL A 1034 -36.63 -10.69 -10.12
N TYR A 1035 -35.31 -10.73 -10.37
CA TYR A 1035 -34.41 -9.65 -10.01
C TYR A 1035 -34.73 -8.35 -10.74
N ASP A 1036 -34.97 -8.42 -12.05
CA ASP A 1036 -35.40 -7.30 -12.87
C ASP A 1036 -36.76 -6.75 -12.42
N ALA A 1037 -37.71 -7.62 -12.05
CA ALA A 1037 -39.00 -7.19 -11.51
C ALA A 1037 -38.86 -6.47 -10.15
N VAL A 1038 -37.99 -6.96 -9.26
CA VAL A 1038 -37.70 -6.30 -7.97
C VAL A 1038 -36.97 -4.96 -8.18
N VAL A 1039 -36.09 -4.86 -9.19
CA VAL A 1039 -35.45 -3.58 -9.55
C VAL A 1039 -36.49 -2.58 -10.07
N GLN A 1040 -37.40 -3.00 -10.95
CA GLN A 1040 -38.40 -2.11 -11.54
C GLN A 1040 -39.48 -1.68 -10.54
N HIS A 1041 -40.06 -2.63 -9.80
CA HIS A 1041 -41.28 -2.39 -9.04
C HIS A 1041 -41.10 -2.47 -7.52
N GLY A 1042 -39.89 -2.77 -7.02
CA GLY A 1042 -39.69 -3.09 -5.61
C GLY A 1042 -40.29 -4.45 -5.21
N ILE A 1043 -40.09 -4.85 -3.95
CA ILE A 1043 -40.64 -6.12 -3.44
C ILE A 1043 -42.06 -5.97 -2.88
N ASP A 1044 -42.33 -4.88 -2.16
CA ASP A 1044 -43.60 -4.62 -1.48
C ASP A 1044 -44.55 -3.89 -2.46
N GLY A 1045 -45.29 -4.64 -3.28
CA GLY A 1045 -46.18 -4.07 -4.30
C GLY A 1045 -46.44 -5.02 -5.47
N VAL A 1046 -46.08 -4.60 -6.68
CA VAL A 1046 -46.35 -5.34 -7.94
C VAL A 1046 -45.73 -6.73 -7.93
N VAL A 1047 -44.50 -6.92 -7.42
CA VAL A 1047 -43.88 -8.25 -7.36
C VAL A 1047 -44.67 -9.19 -6.45
N ASP A 1048 -45.11 -8.72 -5.29
CA ASP A 1048 -45.98 -9.49 -4.39
C ASP A 1048 -47.33 -9.82 -5.06
N ASP A 1049 -47.90 -8.91 -5.85
CA ASP A 1049 -49.16 -9.16 -6.57
C ASP A 1049 -48.98 -10.10 -7.77
N ILE A 1050 -47.87 -10.05 -8.50
CA ILE A 1050 -47.50 -11.06 -9.51
C ILE A 1050 -47.48 -12.43 -8.83
N LEU A 1051 -46.74 -12.55 -7.73
CA LEU A 1051 -46.55 -13.82 -7.02
C LEU A 1051 -47.84 -14.41 -6.44
N LYS A 1052 -48.85 -13.59 -6.12
CA LYS A 1052 -50.18 -14.03 -5.66
C LYS A 1052 -51.09 -14.55 -6.77
N HIS A 1053 -50.89 -14.13 -8.02
CA HIS A 1053 -51.77 -14.42 -9.16
C HIS A 1053 -51.16 -15.43 -10.16
N ILE A 1054 -50.09 -16.12 -9.78
CA ILE A 1054 -49.57 -17.25 -10.56
C ILE A 1054 -50.41 -18.49 -10.26
N ASP A 1055 -51.21 -18.90 -11.24
CA ASP A 1055 -52.17 -20.01 -11.11
C ASP A 1055 -51.57 -21.40 -11.38
N VAL A 1056 -50.25 -21.49 -11.61
CA VAL A 1056 -49.53 -22.76 -11.78
C VAL A 1056 -48.68 -23.09 -10.55
N PRO A 1057 -48.57 -24.37 -10.14
CA PRO A 1057 -47.75 -24.74 -8.98
C PRO A 1057 -46.31 -24.27 -9.15
N SER A 1058 -45.71 -23.79 -8.07
CA SER A 1058 -44.30 -23.41 -8.06
C SER A 1058 -43.37 -24.63 -8.15
N PRO A 1059 -42.09 -24.45 -8.53
CA PRO A 1059 -41.10 -25.52 -8.50
C PRO A 1059 -40.99 -26.23 -7.15
N LYS A 1060 -41.18 -25.48 -6.05
CA LYS A 1060 -41.19 -26.03 -4.69
C LYS A 1060 -42.40 -26.92 -4.39
N GLU A 1061 -43.52 -26.66 -5.06
CA GLU A 1061 -44.75 -27.46 -4.98
C GLU A 1061 -44.76 -28.61 -6.02
N GLY A 1062 -43.66 -28.80 -6.74
CA GLY A 1062 -43.52 -29.84 -7.77
C GLY A 1062 -44.00 -29.43 -9.16
N GLY A 1063 -44.26 -28.14 -9.40
CA GLY A 1063 -44.63 -27.61 -10.71
C GLY A 1063 -43.44 -27.45 -11.67
N ASP A 1064 -43.73 -27.33 -12.96
CA ASP A 1064 -42.72 -27.04 -13.99
C ASP A 1064 -42.27 -25.58 -13.89
N GLU A 1065 -40.96 -25.35 -13.74
CA GLU A 1065 -40.44 -24.00 -13.53
C GLU A 1065 -40.60 -23.12 -14.76
N ILE A 1066 -40.49 -23.66 -15.98
CA ILE A 1066 -40.64 -22.85 -17.19
C ILE A 1066 -42.10 -22.39 -17.30
N ALA A 1067 -43.07 -23.26 -17.04
CA ALA A 1067 -44.48 -22.87 -16.95
C ALA A 1067 -44.71 -21.81 -15.85
N TRP A 1068 -44.04 -21.94 -14.70
CA TRP A 1068 -44.10 -20.94 -13.63
C TRP A 1068 -43.49 -19.59 -14.04
N LEU A 1069 -42.34 -19.61 -14.74
CA LEU A 1069 -41.67 -18.42 -15.25
C LEU A 1069 -42.49 -17.73 -16.35
N GLU A 1070 -43.08 -18.49 -17.28
CA GLU A 1070 -43.98 -17.96 -18.30
C GLU A 1070 -45.22 -17.33 -17.66
N ALA A 1071 -45.79 -17.97 -16.63
CA ALA A 1071 -46.89 -17.40 -15.86
C ALA A 1071 -46.47 -16.13 -15.08
N PHE A 1072 -45.27 -16.12 -14.49
CA PHE A 1072 -44.71 -14.94 -13.81
C PHE A 1072 -44.57 -13.77 -14.80
N ASN A 1073 -43.97 -13.99 -15.97
CA ASN A 1073 -43.81 -12.95 -16.99
C ASN A 1073 -45.16 -12.50 -17.58
N ALA A 1074 -46.11 -13.42 -17.79
CA ALA A 1074 -47.45 -13.08 -18.26
C ALA A 1074 -48.23 -12.23 -17.26
N GLN A 1075 -48.13 -12.54 -15.96
CA GLN A 1075 -48.75 -11.72 -14.92
C GLN A 1075 -48.06 -10.35 -14.80
N ARG A 1076 -46.74 -10.31 -14.91
CA ARG A 1076 -45.99 -9.04 -14.96
C ARG A 1076 -46.42 -8.18 -16.15
N GLU A 1077 -46.51 -8.77 -17.34
CA GLU A 1077 -46.98 -8.09 -18.55
C GLU A 1077 -48.43 -7.56 -18.38
N TYR A 1078 -49.32 -8.36 -17.78
CA TYR A 1078 -50.69 -7.95 -17.47
C TYR A 1078 -50.77 -6.77 -16.48
N LEU A 1079 -49.92 -6.75 -15.45
CA LEU A 1079 -49.92 -5.64 -14.49
C LEU A 1079 -49.36 -4.36 -15.10
N ILE A 1080 -48.30 -4.46 -15.90
CA ILE A 1080 -47.77 -3.33 -16.69
C ILE A 1080 -48.87 -2.80 -17.63
N SER A 1081 -49.72 -3.66 -18.21
CA SER A 1081 -50.76 -3.23 -19.14
C SER A 1081 -52.02 -2.62 -18.53
N ASN A 1082 -52.32 -2.96 -17.27
CA ASN A 1082 -53.62 -2.63 -16.67
C ASN A 1082 -53.54 -1.66 -15.50
N PHE A 1083 -52.36 -1.49 -14.88
CA PHE A 1083 -52.23 -0.76 -13.61
C PHE A 1083 -51.07 0.25 -13.59
N GLU A 1084 -50.20 0.27 -14.60
CA GLU A 1084 -49.15 1.27 -14.74
C GLU A 1084 -49.43 2.14 -15.98
N ASP A 1085 -49.28 3.47 -15.88
CA ASP A 1085 -49.40 4.43 -17.01
C ASP A 1085 -48.22 4.28 -18.03
N GLU A 1086 -47.53 3.15 -18.01
CA GLU A 1086 -46.28 2.88 -18.73
C GLU A 1086 -46.42 1.74 -19.75
N GLU A 1087 -47.21 1.98 -20.81
CA GLU A 1087 -47.14 1.16 -22.04
C GLU A 1087 -45.73 1.11 -22.69
N LYS A 1088 -44.73 1.76 -22.07
CA LYS A 1088 -43.36 1.94 -22.59
C LYS A 1088 -42.35 0.94 -22.07
N THR A 1089 -42.66 0.08 -21.08
CA THR A 1089 -41.66 -0.84 -20.49
C THR A 1089 -41.79 -2.31 -20.90
N TYR A 1090 -42.79 -2.69 -21.72
CA TYR A 1090 -42.98 -4.09 -22.17
C TYR A 1090 -41.75 -4.74 -22.81
N TYR A 1091 -40.88 -3.92 -23.41
CA TYR A 1091 -39.69 -4.36 -24.11
C TYR A 1091 -38.79 -5.26 -23.26
N ARG A 1092 -38.74 -5.06 -21.92
CA ARG A 1092 -37.93 -5.89 -21.02
C ARG A 1092 -38.52 -7.27 -20.85
N VAL A 1093 -39.84 -7.38 -20.69
CA VAL A 1093 -40.54 -8.66 -20.55
C VAL A 1093 -40.50 -9.44 -21.87
N HIS A 1094 -40.68 -8.76 -23.01
CA HIS A 1094 -40.51 -9.36 -24.34
C HIS A 1094 -39.09 -9.89 -24.56
N ALA A 1095 -38.07 -9.10 -24.18
CA ALA A 1095 -36.68 -9.50 -24.30
C ALA A 1095 -36.37 -10.73 -23.41
N LEU A 1096 -36.85 -10.73 -22.16
CA LEU A 1096 -36.71 -11.89 -21.25
C LEU A 1096 -37.43 -13.13 -21.79
N ASN A 1097 -38.63 -12.98 -22.36
CA ASN A 1097 -39.37 -14.06 -23.03
C ASN A 1097 -38.63 -14.59 -24.27
N ASP A 1098 -37.90 -13.73 -24.98
CA ASP A 1098 -37.07 -14.18 -26.10
C ASP A 1098 -35.83 -14.98 -25.64
N ILE A 1099 -35.33 -14.75 -24.42
CA ILE A 1099 -34.28 -15.60 -23.81
C ILE A 1099 -34.85 -16.99 -23.46
N ILE A 1100 -36.10 -17.05 -22.98
CA ILE A 1100 -36.83 -18.31 -22.75
C ILE A 1100 -36.94 -19.10 -24.06
N LYS A 1101 -37.37 -18.45 -25.16
CA LYS A 1101 -37.47 -19.09 -26.50
C LYS A 1101 -36.12 -19.57 -27.06
N GLN A 1102 -35.01 -18.98 -26.61
CA GLN A 1102 -33.66 -19.40 -26.96
C GLN A 1102 -33.15 -20.55 -26.08
N GLU A 1103 -33.95 -21.03 -25.13
CA GLU A 1103 -33.59 -22.06 -24.14
C GLU A 1103 -32.34 -21.70 -23.32
N ASN A 1104 -32.04 -20.41 -23.18
CA ASN A 1104 -30.85 -19.93 -22.46
C ASN A 1104 -31.13 -19.75 -20.96
N TYR A 1105 -31.61 -20.81 -20.32
CA TYR A 1105 -32.02 -20.81 -18.92
C TYR A 1105 -30.84 -20.59 -17.94
N ASP A 1106 -29.65 -21.02 -18.34
CA ASP A 1106 -28.41 -20.87 -17.57
C ASP A 1106 -27.70 -19.52 -17.78
N LEU A 1107 -28.30 -18.58 -18.53
CA LEU A 1107 -27.70 -17.27 -18.86
C LEU A 1107 -26.26 -17.40 -19.39
N LYS A 1108 -26.05 -18.18 -20.44
CA LYS A 1108 -24.78 -18.23 -21.17
C LYS A 1108 -24.63 -16.96 -22.04
N PRO A 1109 -23.39 -16.53 -22.38
CA PRO A 1109 -23.18 -15.34 -23.20
C PRO A 1109 -23.96 -15.37 -24.51
N PHE A 1110 -24.67 -14.28 -24.81
CA PHE A 1110 -25.56 -14.19 -25.96
C PHE A 1110 -25.67 -12.74 -26.46
N THR A 1111 -26.44 -12.54 -27.54
CA THR A 1111 -26.81 -11.20 -28.01
C THR A 1111 -28.24 -10.93 -27.59
N LEU A 1112 -28.44 -9.97 -26.71
CA LEU A 1112 -29.76 -9.48 -26.33
C LEU A 1112 -30.30 -8.63 -27.47
N VAL A 1113 -31.53 -8.88 -27.90
CA VAL A 1113 -32.20 -8.11 -28.96
C VAL A 1113 -33.47 -7.50 -28.38
N ILE A 1114 -33.60 -6.18 -28.47
CA ILE A 1114 -34.80 -5.45 -28.04
C ILE A 1114 -35.63 -5.16 -29.29
N LYS A 1115 -36.63 -6.00 -29.55
CA LYS A 1115 -37.47 -5.90 -30.77
C LYS A 1115 -38.25 -4.59 -30.83
N ASP A 1116 -38.66 -4.07 -29.68
CA ASP A 1116 -39.42 -2.83 -29.56
C ASP A 1116 -38.56 -1.57 -29.79
N TRP A 1117 -37.23 -1.72 -29.89
CA TRP A 1117 -36.28 -0.66 -30.25
C TRP A 1117 -35.69 -0.93 -31.63
N ASP A 1118 -36.53 -1.10 -32.65
CA ASP A 1118 -36.10 -1.36 -34.04
C ASP A 1118 -35.13 -2.55 -34.21
N ASN A 1119 -35.24 -3.58 -33.34
CA ASN A 1119 -34.32 -4.72 -33.24
C ASN A 1119 -32.88 -4.34 -32.88
N GLU A 1120 -32.69 -3.32 -32.05
CA GLU A 1120 -31.37 -3.02 -31.47
C GLU A 1120 -30.79 -4.24 -30.73
N SER A 1121 -29.49 -4.46 -30.94
CA SER A 1121 -28.78 -5.65 -30.46
C SER A 1121 -27.60 -5.29 -29.56
N PHE A 1122 -27.54 -5.91 -28.39
CA PHE A 1122 -26.52 -5.70 -27.37
C PHE A 1122 -25.78 -7.00 -27.12
N LYS A 1123 -24.45 -6.99 -27.29
CA LYS A 1123 -23.62 -8.16 -26.96
C LYS A 1123 -23.46 -8.22 -25.44
N ILE A 1124 -23.82 -9.34 -24.84
CA ILE A 1124 -23.64 -9.60 -23.41
C ILE A 1124 -22.42 -10.54 -23.25
N PRO A 1125 -21.20 -10.01 -23.03
CA PRO A 1125 -19.98 -10.80 -22.93
C PRO A 1125 -19.80 -11.45 -21.54
N SER A 1126 -19.07 -12.57 -21.46
CA SER A 1126 -18.68 -13.19 -20.18
C SER A 1126 -17.61 -12.40 -19.40
N HIS A 1127 -16.95 -11.42 -20.02
CA HIS A 1127 -15.85 -10.66 -19.40
C HIS A 1127 -15.92 -9.17 -19.75
N ALA A 1128 -15.71 -8.31 -18.74
CA ALA A 1128 -15.64 -6.87 -18.90
C ALA A 1128 -14.40 -6.47 -19.72
N LYS A 1129 -14.59 -6.05 -20.98
CA LYS A 1129 -13.56 -5.30 -21.70
C LYS A 1129 -13.48 -3.90 -21.09
N SER A 1130 -12.49 -3.67 -20.22
CA SER A 1130 -12.07 -2.32 -19.85
C SER A 1130 -11.55 -1.61 -21.09
N LYS A 1131 -12.41 -0.85 -21.76
CA LYS A 1131 -12.02 0.25 -22.63
C LYS A 1131 -12.18 1.52 -21.81
N THR A 1132 -11.10 1.97 -21.19
CA THR A 1132 -11.01 3.36 -20.75
C THR A 1132 -9.90 4.03 -21.54
N LYS A 1133 -10.30 4.66 -22.65
CA LYS A 1133 -9.68 5.91 -23.06
C LYS A 1133 -10.29 6.99 -22.16
N LEU A 1134 -9.49 7.50 -21.23
CA LEU A 1134 -9.60 8.85 -20.66
C LEU A 1134 -8.20 9.27 -20.26
#